data_AF-A0A956AB26-F1
#
_entry.id   AF-A0A956AB26-F1
#
_cell.length_a   1.000
_cell.length_b   1.000
_cell.length_c   1.000
_cell.angle_alpha   90.00
_cell.angle_beta   90.00
_cell.angle_gamma   90.00
#
_symmetry.space_group_name_H-M   'P 1'
#
loop_
_entity.id
_entity.type
_entity.pdbx_description
1 polymer ?
#
loop_
_entity_poly.entity_id
_entity_poly.type
_entity_poly.pdbx_seq_one_letter_code
_entity_poly.pdbx_strand_id
1 'polypeptide(L)'
;MRAWRPSHLITFLTAIVAIGTSTGAPSAARAERSIRRQLFDPTHFRALLRKLDDREPAVRLSALIQLEDYRRWFVPATVLPHLVRYANKKGLVDLERSHVAVAIAARLRDSGRLEDAERALRAAGFLASIEACRSAPSDKPKAPPSGCRRLERPQGLPWFELPATKTLVRVTVAAKNRRPSLRLGFVGGLSWVERQRRDRPRWASIRRETPPFLDEIRVDATLVRGQRVIPLRLEPADDDRRFAARFGARTRIAPSILLRARQERTRLERMRQRLDARLQRLRATRSGGRQRLETNRREEANERRLEKRRRALQERLVTLREAELRLRLVLARTRRALDAARRDALRWAESEKAPEAALLLALELSPRTNDRLIWLDRLRRFPSAGAIRASVAIALALQQNRGLVAARRLAKALVRYPTHAPLLALELDLGLQRLLLPALSERRATLEARSDLPPALLERLIECAIDQGDRKRAQRLNERILRVAYGVLRHHLRRVQIASELGDHETARRSISAAIAAFPTMKLLELRAADVELALGAWRRAEERLKRLVSGPLRTRAERALGELYLKIGRPRAALPHLESALSREPTNLDLRALVERLRGTTSSVDVSRAWQGDPRKVLALAVPPKTAERPALVNAFRLTAVYLHKNGAADRVHQWIQHVYDPRKLPTRPTFEILYNPFNQRLAILRARVLRRHSPELSPVSVDEEAITSSDVAIYYDFRKRVVTFPTLRRGDVIEVLYRIDEYEAPFIPGYFGDFHSFGEVYPTDEALYLVDRPASLAIHYGLRRATAKKSQISVEQRSRGGRRITAFRVRRLAGLFELEHVPGLSLRAPTLHISTIASWSELARRYRAFAAPTKSARRSIGWRALEKKARDLTRGLSGTRARVAAIHRFVTQSIRYVGLELGVHGYKPYDPATVYTRRFGDCKDKAMLMQAMLATVGVSAQLTLVRTRDLGPIDGRLGSLAVFNHAMLYLPSLRLFADPTSTYNALGELPLVDQDATVLVLDGNERLRRTAGPRADQNRLHIHFALRRTKAWHFAIHGRLEATGSHARRWRRAMITISERRKVLEKLLQSRFPGAHLRRFSAPGIDLLGAVAIRFEASWTPIDGPSTAIRIETPFQSPLSPEQVEEKRHGVPFIADPTDYRESLTLAIDAGLVASFTTQTKTWRVGVLDSELTATHRADRLVLQFRFGLRHQLVEPKQVVELRQHLSAIQRELAAAALLLERRKR
;
A
#
# COMPACT_ATOMS: atom_id res chain seq x y z
N MET A 1 -20.73 -12.08 23.35
CA MET A 1 -20.74 -10.63 23.02
C MET A 1 -20.96 -9.70 24.22
N ARG A 2 -21.92 -9.94 25.13
CA ARG A 2 -22.22 -9.03 26.26
C ARG A 2 -21.06 -8.80 27.26
N ALA A 3 -20.07 -9.69 27.34
CA ALA A 3 -18.92 -9.57 28.25
C ALA A 3 -17.65 -8.92 27.65
N TRP A 4 -17.67 -8.48 26.38
CA TRP A 4 -16.46 -8.01 25.69
C TRP A 4 -16.24 -6.50 25.85
N ARG A 5 -14.97 -6.07 25.94
CA ARG A 5 -14.59 -4.65 25.88
C ARG A 5 -14.94 -4.07 24.49
N PRO A 6 -15.51 -2.85 24.39
CA PRO A 6 -15.99 -2.29 23.11
C PRO A 6 -14.91 -2.19 22.03
N SER A 7 -13.66 -1.90 22.40
CA SER A 7 -12.53 -1.91 21.45
C SER A 7 -12.33 -3.29 20.82
N HIS A 8 -12.39 -4.37 21.60
CA HIS A 8 -12.28 -5.75 21.09
C HIS A 8 -13.53 -6.17 20.30
N LEU A 9 -14.72 -5.68 20.66
CA LEU A 9 -15.93 -5.93 19.89
C LEU A 9 -15.87 -5.23 18.52
N ILE A 10 -15.39 -3.99 18.46
CA ILE A 10 -15.19 -3.23 17.21
C ILE A 10 -14.11 -3.88 16.36
N THR A 11 -12.96 -4.27 16.93
CA THR A 11 -11.90 -4.99 16.21
C THR A 11 -12.37 -6.35 15.69
N PHE A 12 -13.19 -7.08 16.44
CA PHE A 12 -13.74 -8.38 16.04
C PHE A 12 -14.81 -8.26 14.94
N LEU A 13 -15.64 -7.21 14.98
CA LEU A 13 -16.58 -6.89 13.91
C LEU A 13 -15.88 -6.39 12.65
N THR A 14 -14.77 -5.67 12.82
CA THR A 14 -13.86 -5.27 11.72
C THR A 14 -13.24 -6.48 11.06
N ALA A 15 -12.83 -7.49 11.85
CA ALA A 15 -12.29 -8.74 11.34
C ALA A 15 -13.36 -9.56 10.59
N ILE A 16 -14.57 -9.69 11.12
CA ILE A 16 -15.63 -10.50 10.48
C ILE A 16 -16.13 -9.88 9.16
N VAL A 17 -16.25 -8.56 9.08
CA VAL A 17 -16.66 -7.87 7.84
C VAL A 17 -15.54 -7.87 6.79
N ALA A 18 -14.27 -7.79 7.20
CA ALA A 18 -13.12 -7.96 6.30
C ALA A 18 -12.96 -9.40 5.78
N ILE A 19 -13.39 -10.39 6.57
CA ILE A 19 -13.43 -11.81 6.16
C ILE A 19 -14.62 -12.07 5.21
N GLY A 20 -15.77 -11.42 5.42
CA GLY A 20 -16.95 -11.54 4.55
C GLY A 20 -16.77 -10.94 3.15
N THR A 21 -16.02 -9.84 3.02
CA THR A 21 -15.76 -9.19 1.72
C THR A 21 -14.64 -9.84 0.90
N SER A 22 -13.84 -10.73 1.50
CA SER A 22 -12.69 -11.37 0.85
C SER A 22 -12.90 -12.83 0.47
N THR A 23 -13.90 -13.53 1.04
CA THR A 23 -13.99 -15.00 0.90
C THR A 23 -15.12 -15.52 0.01
N GLY A 24 -16.05 -14.70 -0.47
CA GLY A 24 -17.10 -15.11 -1.43
C GLY A 24 -18.04 -16.26 -0.97
N ALA A 25 -17.85 -16.81 0.23
CA ALA A 25 -18.54 -18.01 0.69
C ALA A 25 -19.99 -17.71 1.12
N PRO A 26 -20.99 -18.50 0.68
CA PRO A 26 -22.40 -18.31 1.03
C PRO A 26 -22.68 -18.33 2.54
N SER A 27 -21.89 -19.11 3.30
CA SER A 27 -21.98 -19.22 4.77
C SER A 27 -21.47 -17.94 5.47
N ALA A 28 -20.43 -17.31 4.96
CA ALA A 28 -19.91 -16.04 5.45
C ALA A 28 -20.90 -14.89 5.18
N ALA A 29 -21.55 -14.87 4.00
CA ALA A 29 -22.60 -13.91 3.69
C ALA A 29 -23.87 -14.09 4.54
N ARG A 30 -24.14 -15.32 5.02
CA ARG A 30 -25.26 -15.63 5.93
C ARG A 30 -24.92 -15.25 7.37
N ALA A 31 -23.68 -15.47 7.82
CA ALA A 31 -23.17 -14.99 9.10
C ALA A 31 -23.09 -13.46 9.15
N GLU A 32 -22.65 -12.81 8.07
CA GLU A 32 -22.65 -11.36 7.90
C GLU A 32 -24.07 -10.80 7.97
N ARG A 33 -25.05 -11.42 7.28
CA ARG A 33 -26.46 -11.05 7.37
C ARG A 33 -27.03 -11.23 8.78
N SER A 34 -26.66 -12.29 9.48
CA SER A 34 -27.10 -12.55 10.87
C SER A 34 -26.50 -11.55 11.85
N ILE A 35 -25.20 -11.27 11.75
CA ILE A 35 -24.49 -10.30 12.60
C ILE A 35 -24.98 -8.88 12.31
N ARG A 36 -25.24 -8.53 11.04
CA ARG A 36 -25.88 -7.26 10.66
C ARG A 36 -27.29 -7.14 11.26
N ARG A 37 -28.11 -8.20 11.20
CA ARG A 37 -29.43 -8.21 11.84
C ARG A 37 -29.34 -8.03 13.36
N GLN A 38 -28.35 -8.62 14.03
CA GLN A 38 -28.18 -8.50 15.49
C GLN A 38 -27.55 -7.18 15.94
N LEU A 39 -26.61 -6.59 15.18
CA LEU A 39 -25.97 -5.31 15.53
C LEU A 39 -26.84 -4.08 15.25
N PHE A 40 -27.65 -4.15 14.20
CA PHE A 40 -28.55 -3.07 13.80
C PHE A 40 -30.00 -3.32 14.26
N ASP A 41 -30.18 -4.31 15.14
CA ASP A 41 -31.38 -4.40 15.98
C ASP A 41 -31.40 -3.21 16.95
N PRO A 42 -32.48 -2.40 16.97
CA PRO A 42 -32.58 -1.20 17.81
C PRO A 42 -32.39 -1.44 19.31
N THR A 43 -32.65 -2.66 19.79
CA THR A 43 -32.57 -3.05 21.21
C THR A 43 -31.11 -3.27 21.62
N HIS A 44 -30.37 -4.04 20.81
CA HIS A 44 -28.93 -4.26 21.00
C HIS A 44 -28.10 -2.99 20.76
N PHE A 45 -28.48 -2.18 19.78
CA PHE A 45 -27.82 -0.91 19.50
C PHE A 45 -27.96 0.09 20.65
N ARG A 46 -29.15 0.19 21.26
CA ARG A 46 -29.37 0.99 22.48
C ARG A 46 -28.58 0.50 23.68
N ALA A 47 -28.38 -0.83 23.83
CA ALA A 47 -27.54 -1.40 24.88
C ALA A 47 -26.05 -1.07 24.67
N LEU A 48 -25.59 -1.05 23.41
CA LEU A 48 -24.24 -0.62 23.04
C LEU A 48 -24.00 0.85 23.38
N LEU A 49 -24.94 1.74 23.03
CA LEU A 49 -24.87 3.17 23.33
C LEU A 49 -24.87 3.45 24.85
N ARG A 50 -25.67 2.70 25.64
CA ARG A 50 -25.64 2.80 27.10
C ARG A 50 -24.28 2.44 27.70
N LYS A 51 -23.56 1.47 27.15
CA LYS A 51 -22.19 1.12 27.62
C LYS A 51 -21.13 2.18 27.32
N LEU A 52 -21.42 3.14 26.44
CA LEU A 52 -20.52 4.27 26.13
C LEU A 52 -20.68 5.44 27.09
N ASP A 53 -21.71 5.44 27.95
CA ASP A 53 -22.02 6.53 28.89
C ASP A 53 -21.07 6.66 30.09
N ASP A 54 -20.37 5.59 30.45
CA ASP A 54 -19.45 5.55 31.61
C ASP A 54 -17.98 5.80 31.20
N ARG A 55 -17.73 6.29 29.98
CA ARG A 55 -16.39 6.46 29.41
C ARG A 55 -16.05 7.93 29.11
N GLU A 56 -14.76 8.26 29.16
CA GLU A 56 -14.27 9.62 28.93
C GLU A 56 -14.71 10.21 27.57
N PRO A 57 -14.99 11.53 27.49
CA PRO A 57 -15.53 12.18 26.29
C PRO A 57 -14.70 11.96 25.02
N ALA A 58 -13.37 11.88 25.12
CA ALA A 58 -12.49 11.65 23.98
C ALA A 58 -12.59 10.24 23.40
N VAL A 59 -12.78 9.22 24.26
CA VAL A 59 -12.98 7.82 23.84
C VAL A 59 -14.38 7.63 23.27
N ARG A 60 -15.39 8.28 23.88
CA ARG A 60 -16.77 8.31 23.38
C ARG A 60 -16.84 8.95 21.99
N LEU A 61 -16.16 10.08 21.80
CA LEU A 61 -16.09 10.78 20.52
C LEU A 61 -15.29 9.98 19.48
N SER A 62 -14.18 9.34 19.86
CA SER A 62 -13.42 8.48 18.95
C SER A 62 -14.20 7.22 18.53
N ALA A 63 -15.03 6.64 19.40
CA ALA A 63 -15.89 5.51 19.06
C ALA A 63 -17.06 5.93 18.15
N LEU A 64 -17.64 7.12 18.38
CA LEU A 64 -18.68 7.71 17.52
C LEU A 64 -18.12 8.12 16.14
N ILE A 65 -16.91 8.67 16.09
CA ILE A 65 -16.20 8.99 14.83
C ILE A 65 -15.75 7.70 14.13
N GLN A 66 -15.37 6.63 14.83
CA GLN A 66 -15.08 5.35 14.17
C GLN A 66 -16.34 4.67 13.62
N LEU A 67 -17.49 4.81 14.29
CA LEU A 67 -18.80 4.46 13.70
C LEU A 67 -19.12 5.37 12.50
N GLU A 68 -18.62 6.60 12.47
CA GLU A 68 -18.67 7.54 11.34
C GLU A 68 -17.65 7.18 10.23
N ASP A 69 -16.48 6.61 10.50
CA ASP A 69 -15.51 6.18 9.46
C ASP A 69 -15.96 4.89 8.76
N TYR A 70 -16.81 4.10 9.40
CA TYR A 70 -17.59 3.02 8.77
C TYR A 70 -18.65 3.55 7.76
N ARG A 71 -18.81 4.89 7.60
CA ARG A 71 -19.70 5.59 6.64
C ARG A 71 -19.61 5.15 5.19
N ARG A 72 -18.56 4.44 4.78
CA ARG A 72 -18.46 4.04 3.38
C ARG A 72 -19.44 2.92 3.01
N TRP A 73 -19.91 2.09 3.96
CA TRP A 73 -20.75 0.94 3.63
C TRP A 73 -21.69 0.54 4.82
N PHE A 74 -22.99 0.86 4.72
CA PHE A 74 -24.13 0.23 5.45
C PHE A 74 -24.42 0.55 6.93
N VAL A 75 -25.15 1.64 7.22
CA VAL A 75 -25.96 1.80 8.46
C VAL A 75 -27.45 1.81 8.09
N PRO A 76 -28.30 0.91 8.64
CA PRO A 76 -29.73 0.89 8.35
C PRO A 76 -30.49 2.09 8.93
N ALA A 77 -31.51 2.59 8.22
CA ALA A 77 -32.34 3.72 8.65
C ALA A 77 -33.05 3.51 10.00
N THR A 78 -33.26 2.25 10.41
CA THR A 78 -33.98 1.85 11.63
C THR A 78 -33.27 2.22 12.94
N VAL A 79 -31.94 2.41 12.94
CA VAL A 79 -31.15 2.76 14.14
C VAL A 79 -30.74 4.23 14.23
N LEU A 80 -30.93 4.99 13.14
CA LEU A 80 -30.65 6.43 13.05
C LEU A 80 -31.35 7.28 14.13
N PRO A 81 -32.67 7.10 14.38
CA PRO A 81 -33.38 7.89 15.39
C PRO A 81 -32.83 7.69 16.80
N HIS A 82 -32.31 6.50 17.11
CA HIS A 82 -31.70 6.18 18.40
C HIS A 82 -30.34 6.82 18.57
N LEU A 83 -29.54 6.89 17.50
CA LEU A 83 -28.26 7.59 17.50
C LEU A 83 -28.45 9.09 17.68
N VAL A 84 -29.43 9.68 16.98
CA VAL A 84 -29.78 11.09 17.09
C VAL A 84 -30.32 11.41 18.49
N ARG A 85 -31.23 10.61 19.05
CA ARG A 85 -31.69 10.79 20.46
C ARG A 85 -30.54 10.67 21.47
N TYR A 86 -29.61 9.74 21.27
CA TYR A 86 -28.47 9.57 22.17
C TYR A 86 -27.51 10.77 22.11
N ALA A 87 -27.19 11.24 20.91
CA ALA A 87 -26.42 12.47 20.71
C ALA A 87 -27.14 13.69 21.31
N ASN A 88 -28.48 13.70 21.23
CA ASN A 88 -29.30 14.76 21.79
C ASN A 88 -29.26 14.79 23.32
N LYS A 89 -29.36 13.62 23.97
CA LYS A 89 -29.43 13.45 25.43
C LYS A 89 -28.08 13.73 26.11
N LYS A 90 -26.95 13.64 25.39
CA LYS A 90 -25.59 13.81 25.97
C LYS A 90 -24.93 15.15 25.65
N GLY A 91 -25.69 16.12 25.11
CA GLY A 91 -25.22 17.49 24.95
C GLY A 91 -24.06 17.68 23.96
N LEU A 92 -24.02 16.90 22.87
CA LEU A 92 -23.08 17.14 21.77
C LEU A 92 -23.51 18.39 20.99
N VAL A 93 -22.55 19.27 20.68
CA VAL A 93 -22.77 20.69 20.26
C VAL A 93 -23.47 20.80 18.88
N ASP A 94 -24.35 21.80 18.71
CA ASP A 94 -25.28 22.01 17.58
C ASP A 94 -24.71 21.89 16.15
N LEU A 95 -23.42 22.13 15.95
CA LEU A 95 -22.80 22.01 14.62
C LEU A 95 -22.67 20.55 14.15
N GLU A 96 -22.57 19.60 15.08
CA GLU A 96 -22.40 18.17 14.76
C GLU A 96 -23.75 17.50 14.47
N ARG A 97 -24.84 17.92 15.14
CA ARG A 97 -26.23 17.51 14.82
C ARG A 97 -26.62 17.85 13.37
N SER A 98 -26.37 19.09 12.96
CA SER A 98 -26.78 19.62 11.65
C SER A 98 -26.01 18.99 10.49
N HIS A 99 -24.71 18.73 10.65
CA HIS A 99 -23.92 18.05 9.62
C HIS A 99 -24.35 16.58 9.42
N VAL A 100 -24.73 15.90 10.49
CA VAL A 100 -25.17 14.50 10.42
C VAL A 100 -26.54 14.41 9.75
N ALA A 101 -27.50 15.25 10.12
CA ALA A 101 -28.85 15.27 9.54
C ALA A 101 -28.87 15.65 8.05
N VAL A 102 -28.11 16.68 7.65
CA VAL A 102 -28.02 17.13 6.25
C VAL A 102 -27.32 16.11 5.36
N ALA A 103 -26.29 15.42 5.87
CA ALA A 103 -25.61 14.35 5.13
C ALA A 103 -26.50 13.13 4.91
N ILE A 104 -27.36 12.81 5.88
CA ILE A 104 -28.35 11.72 5.80
C ILE A 104 -29.43 12.07 4.77
N ALA A 105 -30.00 13.27 4.84
CA ALA A 105 -31.06 13.70 3.93
C ALA A 105 -30.59 13.81 2.47
N ALA A 106 -29.37 14.33 2.23
CA ALA A 106 -28.78 14.40 0.89
C ALA A 106 -28.61 13.01 0.26
N ARG A 107 -28.26 11.99 1.06
CA ARG A 107 -28.06 10.63 0.56
C ARG A 107 -29.38 9.87 0.35
N LEU A 108 -30.35 10.07 1.24
CA LEU A 108 -31.71 9.53 1.09
C LEU A 108 -32.37 10.08 -0.19
N ARG A 109 -32.14 11.37 -0.47
CA ARG A 109 -32.51 12.03 -1.73
C ARG A 109 -31.82 11.41 -2.95
N ASP A 110 -30.50 11.23 -2.90
CA ASP A 110 -29.73 10.61 -4.00
C ASP A 110 -30.15 9.14 -4.26
N SER A 111 -30.75 8.47 -3.26
CA SER A 111 -31.32 7.13 -3.38
C SER A 111 -32.83 7.10 -3.68
N GLY A 112 -33.45 8.23 -4.02
CA GLY A 112 -34.86 8.33 -4.40
C GLY A 112 -35.88 8.27 -3.24
N ARG A 113 -35.42 8.19 -1.98
CA ARG A 113 -36.25 8.10 -0.78
C ARG A 113 -36.52 9.48 -0.16
N LEU A 114 -37.23 10.31 -0.93
CA LEU A 114 -37.44 11.73 -0.65
C LEU A 114 -38.19 12.00 0.67
N GLU A 115 -39.24 11.24 0.98
CA GLU A 115 -40.03 11.41 2.22
C GLU A 115 -39.23 11.11 3.49
N ASP A 116 -38.29 10.15 3.43
CA ASP A 116 -37.42 9.81 4.55
C ASP A 116 -36.32 10.86 4.75
N ALA A 117 -35.84 11.46 3.65
CA ALA A 117 -34.96 12.62 3.71
C ALA A 117 -35.66 13.81 4.39
N GLU A 118 -36.93 14.02 4.07
CA GLU A 118 -37.75 15.09 4.63
C GLU A 118 -38.07 14.85 6.11
N ARG A 119 -38.44 13.62 6.50
CA ARG A 119 -38.60 13.24 7.92
C ARG A 119 -37.31 13.42 8.72
N ALA A 120 -36.14 13.10 8.15
CA ALA A 120 -34.85 13.30 8.82
C ALA A 120 -34.53 14.78 9.05
N LEU A 121 -34.90 15.66 8.10
CA LEU A 121 -34.75 17.11 8.23
C LEU A 121 -35.79 17.70 9.20
N ARG A 122 -37.05 17.23 9.18
CA ARG A 122 -38.11 17.62 10.14
C ARG A 122 -37.74 17.22 11.57
N ALA A 123 -37.28 15.99 11.79
CA ALA A 123 -36.85 15.50 13.11
C ALA A 123 -35.61 16.24 13.66
N ALA A 124 -34.83 16.89 12.78
CA ALA A 124 -33.72 17.77 13.12
C ALA A 124 -34.13 19.25 13.25
N GLY A 125 -35.43 19.57 13.13
CA GLY A 125 -35.98 20.91 13.35
C GLY A 125 -35.87 21.88 12.17
N PHE A 126 -35.50 21.43 10.96
CA PHE A 126 -35.19 22.33 9.84
C PHE A 126 -36.41 22.87 9.06
N LEU A 127 -37.58 22.24 9.14
CA LEU A 127 -38.72 22.54 8.26
C LEU A 127 -39.85 23.37 8.90
N ALA A 128 -39.90 23.47 10.24
CA ALA A 128 -40.92 24.26 10.94
C ALA A 128 -40.79 25.78 10.72
N SER A 129 -39.66 26.27 10.19
CA SER A 129 -39.42 27.70 9.97
C SER A 129 -39.85 28.23 8.59
N ILE A 130 -40.30 27.35 7.68
CA ILE A 130 -40.66 27.74 6.30
C ILE A 130 -42.19 27.90 6.14
N GLU A 131 -43.00 27.14 6.88
CA GLU A 131 -44.47 27.22 6.81
C GLU A 131 -45.03 28.50 7.47
N ALA A 132 -44.34 29.09 8.45
CA ALA A 132 -44.78 30.32 9.12
C ALA A 132 -44.60 31.62 8.29
N CYS A 133 -43.88 31.58 7.16
CA CYS A 133 -43.67 32.75 6.29
C CYS A 133 -44.59 32.79 5.06
N ARG A 134 -45.41 31.76 4.83
CA ARG A 134 -46.29 31.67 3.65
C ARG A 134 -47.72 32.20 3.86
N SER A 135 -48.08 32.63 5.06
CA SER A 135 -49.48 32.95 5.41
C SER A 135 -49.75 34.41 5.80
N ALA A 136 -49.01 35.40 5.29
CA ALA A 136 -49.33 36.82 5.50
C ALA A 136 -49.71 37.50 4.16
N PRO A 137 -50.91 38.12 4.02
CA PRO A 137 -51.36 38.70 2.75
C PRO A 137 -50.72 40.08 2.45
N SER A 138 -50.78 40.46 1.17
CA SER A 138 -50.29 41.70 0.56
C SER A 138 -51.02 42.96 1.03
N ASP A 139 -50.30 44.00 1.44
CA ASP A 139 -50.27 45.32 0.76
C ASP A 139 -49.56 46.43 1.57
N LYS A 140 -48.63 47.11 0.89
CA LYS A 140 -47.99 48.44 1.10
C LYS A 140 -47.46 48.89 2.49
N PRO A 141 -46.48 49.83 2.52
CA PRO A 141 -45.40 49.81 3.50
C PRO A 141 -45.48 50.95 4.52
N LYS A 142 -45.70 50.64 5.80
CA LYS A 142 -45.24 51.46 6.94
C LYS A 142 -44.86 50.56 8.11
N ALA A 143 -43.71 50.83 8.71
CA ALA A 143 -43.13 50.04 9.78
C ALA A 143 -44.03 50.03 11.04
N PRO A 144 -44.23 48.87 11.71
CA PRO A 144 -44.75 48.82 13.08
C PRO A 144 -43.66 48.40 14.10
N PRO A 145 -43.92 48.62 15.41
CA PRO A 145 -42.94 49.12 16.36
C PRO A 145 -42.40 48.07 17.34
N SER A 146 -41.51 48.56 18.21
CA SER A 146 -40.87 47.91 19.36
C SER A 146 -41.78 46.93 20.12
N GLY A 147 -41.57 45.62 19.94
CA GLY A 147 -42.30 44.62 20.71
C GLY A 147 -41.96 43.14 20.47
N CYS A 148 -41.33 42.76 19.35
CA CYS A 148 -40.88 41.37 19.14
C CYS A 148 -39.43 41.18 19.62
N ARG A 149 -39.25 40.57 20.80
CA ARG A 149 -37.93 40.18 21.34
C ARG A 149 -37.28 39.11 20.45
N ARG A 150 -35.99 39.32 20.19
CA ARG A 150 -35.06 38.48 19.43
C ARG A 150 -34.98 37.04 19.97
N LEU A 151 -35.22 36.06 19.11
CA LEU A 151 -34.54 34.76 19.18
C LEU A 151 -33.34 34.81 18.23
N GLU A 152 -32.14 34.65 18.77
CA GLU A 152 -30.87 34.68 18.04
C GLU A 152 -30.79 33.55 17.01
N ARG A 153 -30.56 33.90 15.74
CA ARG A 153 -30.18 32.97 14.68
C ARG A 153 -28.75 32.42 14.92
N PRO A 154 -28.52 31.10 14.87
CA PRO A 154 -27.18 30.55 14.75
C PRO A 154 -26.59 30.92 13.39
N GLN A 155 -25.39 31.49 13.39
CA GLN A 155 -24.67 31.89 12.19
C GLN A 155 -24.22 30.68 11.37
N GLY A 156 -24.57 30.66 10.08
CA GLY A 156 -23.90 29.84 9.06
C GLY A 156 -24.71 28.69 8.48
N LEU A 157 -25.76 28.98 7.70
CA LEU A 157 -26.30 28.07 6.69
C LEU A 157 -26.77 28.85 5.44
N PRO A 158 -26.51 28.36 4.21
CA PRO A 158 -26.92 28.98 2.96
C PRO A 158 -28.37 28.61 2.55
N TRP A 159 -28.93 29.40 1.64
CA TRP A 159 -30.26 29.28 1.04
C TRP A 159 -30.47 27.96 0.27
N PHE A 160 -31.70 27.45 0.26
CA PHE A 160 -32.19 26.34 -0.56
C PHE A 160 -33.34 26.81 -1.44
N GLU A 161 -33.24 26.59 -2.76
CA GLU A 161 -34.39 26.65 -3.69
C GLU A 161 -34.37 25.46 -4.66
N LEU A 162 -35.57 25.03 -5.07
CA LEU A 162 -35.91 23.90 -5.96
C LEU A 162 -36.24 24.45 -7.39
N PRO A 163 -36.32 23.59 -8.43
CA PRO A 163 -35.57 23.75 -9.69
C PRO A 163 -36.26 24.52 -10.83
N ALA A 164 -35.48 25.22 -11.67
CA ALA A 164 -35.71 25.28 -13.11
C ALA A 164 -34.38 25.52 -13.89
N THR A 165 -34.11 24.62 -14.84
CA THR A 165 -33.22 24.70 -16.01
C THR A 165 -31.68 24.86 -15.87
N LYS A 166 -31.00 23.71 -16.08
CA LYS A 166 -29.67 23.45 -16.69
C LYS A 166 -28.48 24.39 -16.38
N THR A 167 -27.49 23.90 -15.62
CA THR A 167 -26.11 23.56 -16.07
C THR A 167 -25.19 23.17 -14.87
N LEU A 168 -24.33 22.17 -15.07
CA LEU A 168 -23.44 21.48 -14.12
C LEU A 168 -22.34 22.36 -13.47
N VAL A 169 -22.11 22.26 -12.14
CA VAL A 169 -20.77 22.49 -11.52
C VAL A 169 -20.52 21.58 -10.29
N ARG A 170 -19.26 21.14 -10.17
CA ARG A 170 -18.68 20.04 -9.37
C ARG A 170 -18.14 20.51 -8.00
N VAL A 171 -18.34 19.73 -6.93
CA VAL A 171 -17.90 20.01 -5.54
C VAL A 171 -16.51 19.42 -5.25
N THR A 172 -15.65 20.17 -4.52
CA THR A 172 -14.46 19.62 -3.84
C THR A 172 -14.48 19.99 -2.36
N VAL A 173 -14.24 18.99 -1.51
CA VAL A 173 -14.29 19.01 -0.04
C VAL A 173 -13.00 19.62 0.53
N ALA A 174 -13.13 20.60 1.44
CA ALA A 174 -12.02 21.17 2.22
C ALA A 174 -11.91 20.47 3.58
N ALA A 175 -10.68 20.10 3.94
CA ALA A 175 -10.33 19.45 5.19
C ALA A 175 -10.30 20.44 6.38
N LYS A 176 -10.84 20.00 7.53
CA LYS A 176 -10.66 20.64 8.84
C LYS A 176 -9.18 20.62 9.24
N ASN A 177 -8.63 21.74 9.69
CA ASN A 177 -7.44 21.74 10.55
C ASN A 177 -7.66 22.60 11.79
N ARG A 178 -7.50 21.96 12.96
CA ARG A 178 -7.44 22.58 14.29
C ARG A 178 -6.10 23.34 14.42
N ARG A 179 -6.16 24.57 14.95
CA ARG A 179 -5.09 25.52 15.39
C ARG A 179 -3.62 25.20 15.00
N PRO A 180 -2.94 26.07 14.20
CA PRO A 180 -1.50 26.00 14.01
C PRO A 180 -0.73 26.81 15.06
N SER A 181 0.30 26.20 15.65
CA SER A 181 1.46 26.94 16.18
C SER A 181 2.33 27.37 15.01
N LEU A 182 2.36 28.67 14.70
CA LEU A 182 3.22 29.25 13.68
C LEU A 182 4.69 29.15 14.11
N ARG A 183 5.40 28.13 13.63
CA ARG A 183 6.84 28.19 13.36
C ARG A 183 7.01 28.28 11.85
N LEU A 184 7.49 29.42 11.37
CA LEU A 184 7.93 29.60 9.99
C LEU A 184 9.17 28.73 9.77
N GLY A 185 9.00 27.62 9.06
CA GLY A 185 10.07 26.78 8.53
C GLY A 185 9.77 26.50 7.07
N PHE A 186 10.59 27.06 6.18
CA PHE A 186 10.64 26.67 4.77
C PHE A 186 10.96 25.18 4.66
N VAL A 187 10.07 24.39 4.05
CA VAL A 187 10.38 23.06 3.50
C VAL A 187 9.54 22.85 2.25
N GLY A 188 10.21 22.70 1.10
CA GLY A 188 9.60 22.34 -0.17
C GLY A 188 9.15 20.88 -0.22
N GLY A 189 8.42 20.54 -1.29
CA GLY A 189 8.02 19.16 -1.60
C GLY A 189 6.51 19.02 -1.75
N LEU A 190 5.98 19.34 -2.94
CA LEU A 190 4.64 18.96 -3.36
C LEU A 190 4.67 17.50 -3.86
N SER A 191 3.94 16.59 -3.20
CA SER A 191 3.52 15.32 -3.78
C SER A 191 2.01 15.38 -4.07
N TRP A 192 1.62 15.30 -5.34
CA TRP A 192 0.22 15.23 -5.77
C TRP A 192 -0.18 13.77 -6.04
N VAL A 193 -1.38 13.40 -5.58
CA VAL A 193 -2.06 12.13 -5.88
C VAL A 193 -3.06 12.38 -7.01
N GLU A 194 -2.82 11.74 -8.16
CA GLU A 194 -3.66 11.78 -9.36
C GLU A 194 -4.81 10.74 -9.23
N ARG A 195 -6.05 11.14 -9.54
CA ARG A 195 -7.22 10.23 -9.59
C ARG A 195 -7.92 10.40 -10.94
N GLN A 196 -7.70 9.44 -11.85
CA GLN A 196 -8.33 9.41 -13.18
C GLN A 196 -9.78 8.89 -13.11
N ARG A 197 -10.68 9.47 -13.92
CA ARG A 197 -11.95 8.89 -14.37
C ARG A 197 -11.97 8.93 -15.91
N ARG A 198 -12.28 7.79 -16.54
CA ARG A 198 -12.74 7.61 -17.93
C ARG A 198 -14.16 8.21 -18.05
N ASP A 199 -14.59 8.99 -19.06
CA ASP A 199 -14.57 8.79 -20.52
C ASP A 199 -14.60 10.11 -21.35
N ARG A 200 -14.07 10.02 -22.59
CA ARG A 200 -14.15 10.89 -23.82
C ARG A 200 -13.24 12.16 -23.93
N PRO A 201 -12.89 12.62 -25.16
CA PRO A 201 -12.08 11.99 -26.22
C PRO A 201 -10.71 12.72 -26.45
N ARG A 202 -9.83 12.08 -27.24
CA ARG A 202 -8.40 12.37 -27.50
C ARG A 202 -8.00 13.83 -27.79
N TRP A 203 -7.21 14.46 -26.89
CA TRP A 203 -6.14 15.44 -27.21
C TRP A 203 -4.96 15.28 -26.23
N ALA A 204 -3.74 15.52 -26.70
CA ALA A 204 -2.47 15.00 -26.20
C ALA A 204 -2.00 15.48 -24.80
N SER A 205 -1.29 14.59 -24.11
CA SER A 205 -0.72 14.72 -22.76
C SER A 205 0.63 15.46 -22.72
N ILE A 206 0.78 16.46 -21.84
CA ILE A 206 2.09 17.02 -21.45
C ILE A 206 2.23 16.89 -19.92
N ARG A 207 3.11 15.98 -19.47
CA ARG A 207 3.59 15.87 -18.08
C ARG A 207 4.64 16.97 -17.83
N ARG A 208 4.56 17.67 -16.69
CA ARG A 208 5.57 18.65 -16.25
C ARG A 208 6.51 18.01 -15.21
N GLU A 209 7.80 18.01 -15.51
CA GLU A 209 8.90 17.62 -14.62
C GLU A 209 9.56 18.87 -14.00
N THR A 210 9.96 18.80 -12.74
CA THR A 210 10.59 19.89 -11.95
C THR A 210 12.12 19.73 -11.94
N PRO A 211 12.95 20.79 -12.10
CA PRO A 211 14.41 20.72 -11.97
C PRO A 211 14.94 21.07 -10.55
N PRO A 212 16.18 20.68 -10.16
CA PRO A 212 16.74 20.87 -8.82
C PRO A 212 17.87 21.90 -8.76
N PHE A 213 17.75 23.01 -8.01
CA PHE A 213 18.89 23.83 -7.55
C PHE A 213 18.48 24.70 -6.34
N LEU A 214 19.17 24.53 -5.20
CA LEU A 214 19.11 25.41 -4.03
C LEU A 214 20.51 25.42 -3.42
N ASP A 215 21.30 26.46 -3.72
CA ASP A 215 22.36 26.94 -2.85
C ASP A 215 22.53 28.45 -3.10
N GLU A 216 22.86 29.17 -2.02
CA GLU A 216 23.11 30.63 -1.92
C GLU A 216 21.91 31.58 -1.82
N ILE A 217 21.48 31.89 -0.58
CA ILE A 217 20.91 33.21 -0.26
C ILE A 217 21.50 33.70 1.09
N ARG A 218 22.28 34.79 1.01
CA ARG A 218 22.64 35.69 2.12
C ARG A 218 21.37 36.39 2.62
N VAL A 219 21.16 36.46 3.94
CA VAL A 219 20.00 37.15 4.54
C VAL A 219 20.48 38.43 5.23
N ASP A 220 20.25 39.57 4.57
CA ASP A 220 20.25 40.88 5.23
C ASP A 220 18.87 41.10 5.88
N ALA A 221 18.84 41.28 7.19
CA ALA A 221 17.61 41.51 7.94
C ALA A 221 17.31 43.02 8.01
N THR A 222 16.39 43.49 7.17
CA THR A 222 15.86 44.86 7.20
C THR A 222 14.42 44.86 7.72
N LEU A 223 14.14 45.57 8.81
CA LEU A 223 12.77 45.75 9.33
C LEU A 223 12.21 47.08 8.80
N VAL A 224 11.25 47.02 7.88
CA VAL A 224 10.61 48.21 7.29
C VAL A 224 9.29 48.48 7.99
N ARG A 225 9.10 49.72 8.48
CA ARG A 225 7.77 50.28 8.76
C ARG A 225 7.69 51.65 8.09
N GLY A 226 6.80 51.80 7.11
CA GLY A 226 6.39 53.08 6.52
C GLY A 226 7.49 54.11 6.25
N GLN A 227 8.29 53.89 5.19
CA GLN A 227 9.17 54.89 4.54
C GLN A 227 10.24 55.63 5.39
N ARG A 228 10.72 55.11 6.52
CA ARG A 228 12.03 55.53 7.09
C ARG A 228 12.84 54.34 7.61
N VAL A 229 14.10 54.25 7.16
CA VAL A 229 15.12 53.28 7.63
C VAL A 229 15.90 53.93 8.77
N ILE A 230 15.92 53.33 9.95
CA ILE A 230 16.90 53.67 11.00
C ILE A 230 17.93 52.53 11.05
N PRO A 231 19.18 52.73 10.59
CA PRO A 231 20.19 51.69 10.61
C PRO A 231 20.64 51.42 12.06
N LEU A 232 20.58 50.15 12.49
CA LEU A 232 21.33 49.66 13.64
C LEU A 232 22.63 49.05 13.10
N ARG A 233 23.72 49.82 13.13
CA ARG A 233 25.07 49.26 12.89
C ARG A 233 25.47 48.44 14.11
N LEU A 234 25.53 47.12 13.95
CA LEU A 234 26.20 46.21 14.87
C LEU A 234 27.09 45.30 14.02
N GLU A 235 28.37 45.65 13.90
CA GLU A 235 29.35 44.79 13.25
C GLU A 235 29.76 43.65 14.21
N PRO A 236 29.84 42.38 13.76
CA PRO A 236 30.47 41.30 14.52
C PRO A 236 31.99 41.32 14.37
N ALA A 237 32.72 40.99 15.44
CA ALA A 237 34.19 40.85 15.43
C ALA A 237 34.65 39.60 14.64
N ASP A 238 35.87 39.62 14.10
CA ASP A 238 36.40 38.60 13.18
C ASP A 238 36.54 37.19 13.79
N ASP A 239 36.61 37.05 15.11
CA ASP A 239 36.69 35.73 15.77
C ASP A 239 35.42 34.88 15.59
N ASP A 240 34.25 35.52 15.41
CA ASP A 240 32.98 34.81 15.18
C ASP A 240 32.85 34.23 13.77
N ARG A 241 33.62 34.75 12.79
CA ARG A 241 33.65 34.21 11.41
C ARG A 241 34.40 32.89 11.32
N ARG A 242 35.50 32.76 12.07
CA ARG A 242 36.34 31.54 12.06
C ARG A 242 35.67 30.37 12.79
N PHE A 243 34.83 30.64 13.80
CA PHE A 243 34.10 29.59 14.53
C PHE A 243 32.87 29.07 13.74
N ALA A 244 32.18 29.94 12.98
CA ALA A 244 31.02 29.57 12.15
C ALA A 244 31.35 28.69 10.93
N ALA A 245 32.59 28.74 10.43
CA ALA A 245 33.06 27.87 9.35
C ALA A 245 33.35 26.43 9.80
N ARG A 246 33.51 26.17 11.10
CA ARG A 246 33.91 24.86 11.63
C ARG A 246 32.79 24.04 12.30
N PHE A 247 31.69 24.66 12.76
CA PHE A 247 30.55 23.95 13.34
C PHE A 247 29.21 24.62 13.01
N GLY A 248 28.37 23.96 12.19
CA GLY A 248 27.06 24.48 11.79
C GLY A 248 26.08 24.62 12.97
N ALA A 249 25.77 25.87 13.36
CA ALA A 249 24.72 26.15 14.35
C ALA A 249 24.05 27.52 14.15
N ARG A 250 22.79 27.54 13.70
CA ARG A 250 21.91 28.73 13.62
C ARG A 250 21.31 29.18 14.97
N THR A 251 21.84 28.74 16.12
CA THR A 251 21.10 28.79 17.41
C THR A 251 21.70 29.65 18.53
N ARG A 252 22.75 30.45 18.30
CA ARG A 252 23.34 31.32 19.35
C ARG A 252 23.34 32.85 19.13
N ILE A 253 22.87 33.37 17.99
CA ILE A 253 22.87 34.82 17.70
C ILE A 253 21.74 35.59 18.44
N ALA A 254 20.65 34.92 18.82
CA ALA A 254 19.44 35.60 19.31
C ALA A 254 19.44 36.03 20.81
N PRO A 255 20.09 35.31 21.75
CA PRO A 255 20.15 35.74 23.16
C PRO A 255 20.96 37.03 23.38
N SER A 256 22.04 37.25 22.61
CA SER A 256 22.87 38.46 22.70
C SER A 256 22.14 39.70 22.19
N ILE A 257 21.31 39.57 21.14
CA ILE A 257 20.45 40.65 20.62
C ILE A 257 19.39 41.04 21.67
N LEU A 258 18.77 40.06 22.33
CA LEU A 258 17.77 40.33 23.37
C LEU A 258 18.38 41.03 24.59
N LEU A 259 19.61 40.66 24.98
CA LEU A 259 20.33 41.30 26.08
C LEU A 259 20.68 42.77 25.74
N ARG A 260 21.19 43.03 24.52
CA ARG A 260 21.50 44.39 24.05
C ARG A 260 20.25 45.28 23.95
N ALA A 261 19.12 44.73 23.48
CA ALA A 261 17.86 45.47 23.42
C ALA A 261 17.35 45.88 24.82
N ARG A 262 17.53 45.02 25.83
CA ARG A 262 17.21 45.34 27.23
C ARG A 262 18.12 46.41 27.81
N GLN A 263 19.43 46.30 27.61
CA GLN A 263 20.40 47.29 28.07
C GLN A 263 20.12 48.68 27.47
N GLU A 264 19.84 48.74 26.17
CA GLU A 264 19.53 50.00 25.49
C GLU A 264 18.19 50.59 25.95
N ARG A 265 17.16 49.75 26.21
CA ARG A 265 15.91 50.22 26.80
C ARG A 265 16.14 50.83 28.18
N THR A 266 16.87 50.16 29.06
CA THR A 266 17.19 50.67 30.41
C THR A 266 17.99 51.98 30.33
N ARG A 267 18.92 52.10 29.39
CA ARG A 267 19.66 53.35 29.13
C ARG A 267 18.72 54.48 28.72
N LEU A 268 17.81 54.23 27.78
CA LEU A 268 16.84 55.23 27.30
C LEU A 268 15.81 55.59 28.38
N GLU A 269 15.39 54.65 29.22
CA GLU A 269 14.50 54.92 30.37
C GLU A 269 15.18 55.86 31.38
N ARG A 270 16.46 55.63 31.70
CA ARG A 270 17.26 56.55 32.54
C ARG A 270 17.42 57.92 31.90
N MET A 271 17.66 57.98 30.59
CA MET A 271 17.70 59.26 29.86
C MET A 271 16.38 60.00 29.92
N ARG A 272 15.25 59.28 29.80
CA ARG A 272 13.91 59.86 29.94
C ARG A 272 13.69 60.40 31.35
N GLN A 273 14.02 59.64 32.39
CA GLN A 273 13.89 60.08 33.79
C GLN A 273 14.72 61.33 34.09
N ARG A 274 15.95 61.41 33.58
CA ARG A 274 16.77 62.64 33.69
C ARG A 274 16.15 63.83 32.96
N LEU A 275 15.56 63.58 31.78
CA LEU A 275 14.88 64.61 31.01
C LEU A 275 13.60 65.09 31.71
N ASP A 276 12.85 64.17 32.31
CA ASP A 276 11.62 64.43 33.09
C ASP A 276 11.95 65.23 34.35
N ALA A 277 13.00 64.85 35.09
CA ALA A 277 13.50 65.61 36.24
C ALA A 277 13.99 67.01 35.84
N ARG A 278 14.64 67.14 34.67
CA ARG A 278 15.07 68.45 34.14
C ARG A 278 13.86 69.32 33.76
N LEU A 279 12.84 68.75 33.13
CA LEU A 279 11.57 69.41 32.84
C LEU A 279 10.84 69.83 34.12
N GLN A 280 10.83 69.00 35.17
CA GLN A 280 10.27 69.35 36.47
C GLN A 280 11.03 70.49 37.15
N ARG A 281 12.36 70.47 37.15
CA ARG A 281 13.17 71.58 37.69
C ARG A 281 12.93 72.88 36.94
N LEU A 282 12.89 72.82 35.60
CA LEU A 282 12.62 73.99 34.75
C LEU A 282 11.24 74.60 35.05
N ARG A 283 10.25 73.75 35.32
CA ARG A 283 8.89 74.16 35.74
C ARG A 283 8.85 74.72 37.16
N ALA A 284 9.68 74.20 38.08
CA ALA A 284 9.77 74.66 39.46
C ALA A 284 10.52 75.99 39.61
N THR A 285 11.58 76.24 38.82
CA THR A 285 12.25 77.56 38.75
C THR A 285 11.31 78.65 38.21
N ARG A 286 10.38 78.28 37.34
CA ARG A 286 9.34 79.18 36.80
C ARG A 286 8.29 79.59 37.84
N SER A 287 8.10 78.81 38.92
CA SER A 287 7.15 79.13 40.00
C SER A 287 7.74 80.00 41.13
N GLY A 288 9.04 80.31 41.14
CA GLY A 288 9.74 80.92 42.28
C GLY A 288 10.26 82.36 42.12
N GLY A 289 10.03 83.06 40.99
CA GLY A 289 10.53 84.43 40.82
C GLY A 289 9.77 85.23 39.77
N ARG A 290 8.94 86.19 40.21
CA ARG A 290 8.31 87.21 39.36
C ARG A 290 9.28 88.38 39.16
N GLN A 291 10.19 88.32 38.19
CA GLN A 291 10.78 89.50 37.53
C GLN A 291 11.71 89.10 36.36
N ARG A 292 11.28 89.45 35.13
CA ARG A 292 11.97 89.49 33.80
C ARG A 292 11.22 88.69 32.69
N LEU A 293 10.53 89.42 31.82
CA LEU A 293 9.72 88.92 30.69
C LEU A 293 10.52 88.26 29.55
N GLU A 294 11.79 88.64 29.33
CA GLU A 294 12.62 88.08 28.25
C GLU A 294 13.24 86.71 28.58
N THR A 295 13.55 86.45 29.86
CA THR A 295 14.03 85.14 30.33
C THR A 295 12.96 84.06 30.14
N ASN A 296 11.68 84.42 30.31
CA ASN A 296 10.53 83.53 30.13
C ASN A 296 10.37 82.98 28.71
N ARG A 297 10.65 83.75 27.65
CA ARG A 297 10.52 83.27 26.25
C ARG A 297 11.62 82.24 25.88
N ARG A 298 12.85 82.45 26.37
CA ARG A 298 13.97 81.50 26.18
C ARG A 298 13.74 80.21 26.95
N GLU A 299 13.17 80.30 28.16
CA GLU A 299 12.79 79.13 28.95
C GLU A 299 11.64 78.34 28.32
N GLU A 300 10.63 79.00 27.75
CA GLU A 300 9.55 78.34 26.99
C GLU A 300 10.06 77.64 25.73
N ALA A 301 10.97 78.25 24.98
CA ALA A 301 11.59 77.61 23.82
C ALA A 301 12.42 76.38 24.23
N ASN A 302 13.14 76.46 25.35
CA ASN A 302 13.86 75.34 25.94
C ASN A 302 12.92 74.22 26.42
N GLU A 303 11.81 74.56 27.07
CA GLU A 303 10.79 73.60 27.46
C GLU A 303 10.21 72.88 26.25
N ARG A 304 9.79 73.60 25.19
CA ARG A 304 9.29 73.00 23.94
C ARG A 304 10.32 72.08 23.28
N ARG A 305 11.61 72.46 23.30
CA ARG A 305 12.71 71.63 22.76
C ARG A 305 12.91 70.36 23.59
N LEU A 306 12.87 70.46 24.91
CA LEU A 306 12.97 69.32 25.83
C LEU A 306 11.75 68.41 25.70
N GLU A 307 10.53 68.96 25.57
CA GLU A 307 9.32 68.17 25.31
C GLU A 307 9.37 67.44 23.97
N LYS A 308 9.85 68.08 22.91
CA LYS A 308 10.07 67.44 21.60
C LYS A 308 11.06 66.28 21.72
N ARG A 309 12.15 66.48 22.47
CA ARG A 309 13.14 65.42 22.74
C ARG A 309 12.54 64.29 23.59
N ARG A 310 11.71 64.62 24.58
CA ARG A 310 10.95 63.65 25.40
C ARG A 310 10.03 62.78 24.53
N ARG A 311 9.29 63.40 23.60
CA ARG A 311 8.38 62.69 22.68
C ARG A 311 9.15 61.74 21.75
N ALA A 312 10.24 62.20 21.13
CA ALA A 312 11.09 61.35 20.28
C ALA A 312 11.70 60.16 21.06
N LEU A 313 12.10 60.39 22.30
CA LEU A 313 12.66 59.35 23.18
C LEU A 313 11.57 58.34 23.60
N GLN A 314 10.36 58.81 23.84
CA GLN A 314 9.19 57.98 24.13
C GLN A 314 8.81 57.08 22.93
N GLU A 315 8.83 57.59 21.70
CA GLU A 315 8.58 56.81 20.48
C GLU A 315 9.63 55.71 20.28
N ARG A 316 10.90 56.02 20.56
CA ARG A 316 12.00 55.05 20.48
C ARG A 316 11.85 53.94 21.52
N LEU A 317 11.43 54.29 22.74
CA LEU A 317 11.12 53.33 23.81
C LEU A 317 9.95 52.41 23.45
N VAL A 318 8.88 52.94 22.83
CA VAL A 318 7.73 52.15 22.35
C VAL A 318 8.18 51.13 21.29
N THR A 319 9.00 51.56 20.34
CA THR A 319 9.50 50.72 19.25
C THR A 319 10.41 49.59 19.77
N LEU A 320 11.33 49.92 20.68
CA LEU A 320 12.21 48.92 21.31
C LEU A 320 11.43 47.91 22.15
N ARG A 321 10.37 48.35 22.85
CA ARG A 321 9.51 47.47 23.64
C ARG A 321 8.71 46.50 22.77
N GLU A 322 8.20 46.95 21.62
CA GLU A 322 7.54 46.07 20.65
C GLU A 322 8.50 44.99 20.14
N ALA A 323 9.70 45.39 19.71
CA ALA A 323 10.71 44.47 19.20
C ALA A 323 11.14 43.43 20.24
N GLU A 324 11.36 43.84 21.50
CA GLU A 324 11.71 42.92 22.59
C GLU A 324 10.62 41.87 22.83
N LEU A 325 9.35 42.28 22.87
CA LEU A 325 8.23 41.35 23.10
C LEU A 325 8.07 40.35 21.95
N ARG A 326 8.19 40.81 20.69
CA ARG A 326 8.17 39.93 19.51
C ARG A 326 9.33 38.93 19.53
N LEU A 327 10.55 39.36 19.88
CA LEU A 327 11.70 38.47 20.05
C LEU A 327 11.49 37.45 21.17
N ARG A 328 10.96 37.85 22.32
CA ARG A 328 10.65 36.94 23.43
C ARG A 328 9.63 35.87 23.05
N LEU A 329 8.62 36.22 22.25
CA LEU A 329 7.62 35.26 21.73
C LEU A 329 8.24 34.23 20.79
N VAL A 330 9.17 34.65 19.93
CA VAL A 330 9.86 33.75 18.98
C VAL A 330 10.89 32.86 19.69
N LEU A 331 11.60 33.39 20.68
CA LEU A 331 12.69 32.70 21.38
C LEU A 331 12.24 31.84 22.57
N ALA A 332 10.96 31.90 22.96
CA ALA A 332 10.43 31.12 24.07
C ALA A 332 10.58 29.60 23.84
N ARG A 333 11.46 28.95 24.61
CA ARG A 333 11.70 27.49 24.56
C ARG A 333 10.76 26.68 25.45
N THR A 334 10.03 27.33 26.36
CA THR A 334 9.08 26.69 27.28
C THR A 334 7.71 27.36 27.20
N ARG A 335 6.65 26.59 27.50
CA ARG A 335 5.28 27.10 27.52
C ARG A 335 5.09 28.23 28.54
N ARG A 336 5.72 28.11 29.73
CA ARG A 336 5.75 29.18 30.74
C ARG A 336 6.36 30.48 30.21
N ALA A 337 7.46 30.42 29.47
CA ALA A 337 8.11 31.61 28.91
C ALA A 337 7.25 32.28 27.82
N LEU A 338 6.58 31.47 26.98
CA LEU A 338 5.66 31.96 25.96
C LEU A 338 4.43 32.64 26.59
N ASP A 339 3.84 32.02 27.61
CA ASP A 339 2.67 32.56 28.31
C ASP A 339 3.02 33.82 29.10
N ALA A 340 4.22 33.90 29.68
CA ALA A 340 4.72 35.13 30.32
C ALA A 340 4.88 36.27 29.31
N ALA A 341 5.50 36.01 28.15
CA ALA A 341 5.66 37.03 27.09
C ALA A 341 4.30 37.49 26.52
N ARG A 342 3.33 36.58 26.39
CA ARG A 342 1.95 36.91 25.99
C ARG A 342 1.25 37.81 27.01
N ARG A 343 1.35 37.49 28.30
CA ARG A 343 0.78 38.32 29.38
C ARG A 343 1.41 39.72 29.40
N ASP A 344 2.73 39.83 29.23
CA ASP A 344 3.41 41.12 29.16
C ASP A 344 2.94 41.98 27.99
N ALA A 345 2.69 41.37 26.83
CA ALA A 345 2.19 42.05 25.64
C ALA A 345 0.73 42.51 25.79
N LEU A 346 -0.14 41.67 26.38
CA LEU A 346 -1.54 42.03 26.62
C LEU A 346 -1.66 43.16 27.66
N ARG A 347 -0.90 43.10 28.76
CA ARG A 347 -0.84 44.18 29.76
C ARG A 347 -0.38 45.51 29.18
N TRP A 348 0.54 45.48 28.22
CA TRP A 348 0.98 46.70 27.55
C TRP A 348 -0.14 47.37 26.75
N ALA A 349 -1.02 46.58 26.13
CA ALA A 349 -2.18 47.05 25.39
C ALA A 349 -3.37 47.48 26.27
N GLU A 350 -3.46 46.96 27.49
CA GLU A 350 -4.49 47.33 28.46
C GLU A 350 -4.33 48.76 28.99
N SER A 351 -3.12 49.33 28.92
CA SER A 351 -2.87 50.72 29.34
C SER A 351 -3.74 51.74 28.59
N GLU A 352 -4.29 52.74 29.29
CA GLU A 352 -5.19 53.74 28.70
C GLU A 352 -4.58 54.47 27.48
N LYS A 353 -3.28 54.77 27.58
CA LYS A 353 -2.46 55.42 26.54
C LYS A 353 -1.65 54.41 25.71
N ALA A 354 -2.16 53.20 25.51
CA ALA A 354 -1.49 52.18 24.70
C ALA A 354 -1.22 52.68 23.26
N PRO A 355 0.03 52.61 22.76
CA PRO A 355 0.35 52.98 21.38
C PRO A 355 -0.27 51.98 20.39
N GLU A 356 -0.48 52.41 19.14
CA GLU A 356 -1.05 51.58 18.05
C GLU A 356 -0.35 50.20 17.94
N ALA A 357 0.97 50.17 18.09
CA ALA A 357 1.79 48.97 18.12
C ALA A 357 1.37 47.94 19.19
N ALA A 358 1.04 48.40 20.39
CA ALA A 358 0.63 47.53 21.50
C ALA A 358 -0.73 46.88 21.22
N LEU A 359 -1.67 47.67 20.69
CA LEU A 359 -3.02 47.19 20.36
C LEU A 359 -2.99 46.19 19.20
N LEU A 360 -2.15 46.40 18.19
CA LEU A 360 -1.94 45.45 17.10
C LEU A 360 -1.33 44.13 17.60
N LEU A 361 -0.33 44.20 18.48
CA LEU A 361 0.28 43.01 19.09
C LEU A 361 -0.72 42.25 19.98
N ALA A 362 -1.55 42.95 20.74
CA ALA A 362 -2.61 42.32 21.54
C ALA A 362 -3.70 41.68 20.69
N LEU A 363 -4.06 42.31 19.56
CA LEU A 363 -4.98 41.73 18.58
C LEU A 363 -4.44 40.41 17.99
N GLU A 364 -3.15 40.38 17.63
CA GLU A 364 -2.46 39.17 17.15
C GLU A 364 -2.46 38.04 18.20
N LEU A 365 -2.17 38.39 19.46
CA LEU A 365 -1.96 37.42 20.54
C LEU A 365 -3.24 36.95 21.24
N SER A 366 -4.35 37.67 21.06
CA SER A 366 -5.63 37.34 21.71
C SER A 366 -6.23 36.05 21.14
N PRO A 367 -6.57 35.06 21.99
CA PRO A 367 -7.03 33.74 21.55
C PRO A 367 -8.54 33.65 21.32
N ARG A 368 -9.35 34.54 21.93
CA ARG A 368 -10.81 34.55 21.79
C ARG A 368 -11.25 35.68 20.86
N THR A 369 -12.33 35.43 20.11
CA THR A 369 -12.90 36.40 19.15
C THR A 369 -13.38 37.68 19.85
N ASN A 370 -13.95 37.56 21.05
CA ASN A 370 -14.43 38.72 21.81
C ASN A 370 -13.28 39.64 22.25
N ASP A 371 -12.17 39.08 22.73
CA ASP A 371 -10.99 39.86 23.11
C ASP A 371 -10.40 40.63 21.91
N ARG A 372 -10.41 40.00 20.71
CA ARG A 372 -9.97 40.65 19.46
C ARG A 372 -10.88 41.82 19.06
N LEU A 373 -12.18 41.74 19.33
CA LEU A 373 -13.12 42.83 19.05
C LEU A 373 -12.87 44.05 19.95
N ILE A 374 -12.48 43.85 21.20
CA ILE A 374 -12.11 44.93 22.13
C ILE A 374 -10.89 45.70 21.60
N TRP A 375 -9.85 44.98 21.15
CA TRP A 375 -8.66 45.62 20.58
C TRP A 375 -8.95 46.31 19.25
N LEU A 376 -9.82 45.74 18.42
CA LEU A 376 -10.25 46.35 17.17
C LEU A 376 -11.03 47.64 17.37
N ASP A 377 -11.88 47.70 18.40
CA ASP A 377 -12.61 48.92 18.75
C ASP A 377 -11.64 50.01 19.24
N ARG A 378 -10.69 49.65 20.10
CA ARG A 378 -9.61 50.55 20.54
C ARG A 378 -8.65 50.96 19.42
N LEU A 379 -8.59 50.26 18.29
CA LEU A 379 -7.82 50.66 17.10
C LEU A 379 -8.56 51.67 16.22
N ARG A 380 -9.87 51.90 16.41
CA ARG A 380 -10.67 52.85 15.60
C ARG A 380 -10.19 54.30 15.69
N ARG A 381 -9.53 54.66 16.79
CA ARG A 381 -8.94 55.98 17.05
C ARG A 381 -7.69 56.31 16.21
N PHE A 382 -7.15 55.38 15.41
CA PHE A 382 -5.96 55.60 14.58
C PHE A 382 -6.29 55.69 13.06
N PRO A 383 -5.93 56.80 12.37
CA PRO A 383 -6.22 57.01 10.94
C PRO A 383 -5.50 56.03 10.00
N SER A 384 -4.26 55.63 10.31
CA SER A 384 -3.42 54.65 9.59
C SER A 384 -4.06 53.25 9.45
N ALA A 385 -5.08 52.95 10.24
CA ALA A 385 -5.64 51.62 10.37
C ALA A 385 -6.60 51.22 9.23
N GLY A 386 -6.80 51.98 8.16
CA GLY A 386 -7.82 51.68 7.13
C GLY A 386 -7.64 50.33 6.42
N ALA A 387 -6.46 50.09 5.84
CA ALA A 387 -6.14 48.84 5.14
C ALA A 387 -5.92 47.66 6.11
N ILE A 388 -5.43 47.93 7.32
CA ILE A 388 -5.29 46.95 8.40
C ILE A 388 -6.68 46.52 8.91
N ARG A 389 -7.61 47.46 9.10
CA ARG A 389 -9.02 47.19 9.44
C ARG A 389 -9.68 46.34 8.37
N ALA A 390 -9.47 46.65 7.08
CA ALA A 390 -9.98 45.84 5.99
C ALA A 390 -9.42 44.41 6.04
N SER A 391 -8.10 44.26 6.20
CA SER A 391 -7.42 42.96 6.30
C SER A 391 -7.95 42.13 7.46
N VAL A 392 -8.14 42.74 8.63
CA VAL A 392 -8.68 42.05 9.81
C VAL A 392 -10.17 41.73 9.66
N ALA A 393 -10.97 42.62 9.09
CA ALA A 393 -12.39 42.36 8.83
C ALA A 393 -12.61 41.22 7.82
N ILE A 394 -11.68 41.04 6.87
CA ILE A 394 -11.65 39.90 5.94
C ILE A 394 -11.24 38.63 6.69
N ALA A 395 -10.15 38.67 7.47
CA ALA A 395 -9.70 37.53 8.27
C ALA A 395 -10.75 37.05 9.29
N LEU A 396 -11.52 37.97 9.89
CA LEU A 396 -12.64 37.65 10.76
C LEU A 396 -13.80 37.01 9.99
N ALA A 397 -14.14 37.53 8.81
CA ALA A 397 -15.16 36.90 7.97
C ALA A 397 -14.75 35.47 7.56
N LEU A 398 -13.47 35.21 7.30
CA LEU A 398 -12.94 33.87 7.07
C LEU A 398 -13.07 32.98 8.32
N GLN A 399 -12.70 33.48 9.50
CA GLN A 399 -12.87 32.74 10.76
C GLN A 399 -14.33 32.40 11.07
N GLN A 400 -15.27 33.26 10.63
CA GLN A 400 -16.71 33.04 10.73
C GLN A 400 -17.28 32.17 9.60
N ASN A 401 -16.42 31.57 8.77
CA ASN A 401 -16.80 30.76 7.60
C ASN A 401 -17.66 31.51 6.55
N ARG A 402 -17.53 32.85 6.50
CA ARG A 402 -18.24 33.74 5.56
C ARG A 402 -17.36 34.07 4.35
N GLY A 403 -16.96 33.05 3.60
CA GLY A 403 -16.04 33.16 2.46
C GLY A 403 -16.48 34.17 1.39
N LEU A 404 -17.78 34.23 1.05
CA LEU A 404 -18.29 35.16 0.02
C LEU A 404 -18.21 36.62 0.48
N VAL A 405 -18.51 36.88 1.77
CA VAL A 405 -18.40 38.22 2.37
C VAL A 405 -16.94 38.63 2.44
N ALA A 406 -16.05 37.71 2.81
CA ALA A 406 -14.61 37.93 2.82
C ALA A 406 -14.09 38.27 1.41
N ALA A 407 -14.52 37.53 0.37
CA ALA A 407 -14.14 37.78 -1.02
C ALA A 407 -14.62 39.14 -1.55
N ARG A 408 -15.89 39.52 -1.33
CA ARG A 408 -16.43 40.83 -1.72
C ARG A 408 -15.73 41.99 -1.00
N ARG A 409 -15.43 41.82 0.29
CA ARG A 409 -14.68 42.81 1.08
C ARG A 409 -13.23 42.93 0.59
N LEU A 410 -12.59 41.81 0.27
CA LEU A 410 -11.24 41.79 -0.29
C LEU A 410 -11.20 42.49 -1.65
N ALA A 411 -12.12 42.18 -2.57
CA ALA A 411 -12.21 42.87 -3.86
C ALA A 411 -12.42 44.39 -3.69
N LYS A 412 -13.30 44.81 -2.79
CA LYS A 412 -13.50 46.25 -2.49
C LYS A 412 -12.24 46.90 -1.88
N ALA A 413 -11.52 46.18 -1.02
CA ALA A 413 -10.31 46.68 -0.38
C ALA A 413 -9.15 46.79 -1.39
N LEU A 414 -9.00 45.81 -2.30
CA LEU A 414 -7.98 45.82 -3.35
C LEU A 414 -8.19 46.95 -4.36
N VAL A 415 -9.43 47.39 -4.62
CA VAL A 415 -9.69 48.60 -5.43
C VAL A 415 -9.12 49.86 -4.77
N ARG A 416 -9.20 49.96 -3.45
CA ARG A 416 -8.76 51.14 -2.69
C ARG A 416 -7.29 51.09 -2.30
N TYR A 417 -6.75 49.89 -2.08
CA TYR A 417 -5.39 49.64 -1.59
C TYR A 417 -4.71 48.51 -2.40
N PRO A 418 -4.51 48.68 -3.71
CA PRO A 418 -4.04 47.60 -4.61
C PRO A 418 -2.63 47.11 -4.31
N THR A 419 -1.78 47.93 -3.67
CA THR A 419 -0.37 47.61 -3.36
C THR A 419 -0.15 47.16 -1.91
N HIS A 420 -1.20 47.05 -1.09
CA HIS A 420 -1.06 46.71 0.32
C HIS A 420 -0.77 45.21 0.54
N ALA A 421 0.48 44.89 0.91
CA ALA A 421 0.98 43.52 0.98
C ALA A 421 0.13 42.53 1.80
N PRO A 422 -0.42 42.86 2.99
CA PRO A 422 -1.32 41.94 3.70
C PRO A 422 -2.62 41.61 2.96
N LEU A 423 -3.15 42.53 2.14
CA LEU A 423 -4.36 42.26 1.34
C LEU A 423 -4.03 41.37 0.15
N LEU A 424 -2.88 41.60 -0.50
CA LEU A 424 -2.37 40.72 -1.55
C LEU A 424 -2.05 39.31 -1.01
N ALA A 425 -1.56 39.19 0.22
CA ALA A 425 -1.32 37.89 0.86
C ALA A 425 -2.62 37.10 1.11
N LEU A 426 -3.74 37.78 1.40
CA LEU A 426 -5.05 37.13 1.54
C LEU A 426 -5.60 36.61 0.21
N GLU A 427 -5.15 37.15 -0.93
CA GLU A 427 -5.45 36.64 -2.26
C GLU A 427 -4.87 35.23 -2.50
N LEU A 428 -3.78 34.90 -1.80
CA LEU A 428 -3.12 33.59 -1.88
C LEU A 428 -3.84 32.51 -1.04
N ASP A 429 -4.88 32.87 -0.27
CA ASP A 429 -5.70 31.90 0.46
C ASP A 429 -6.56 31.08 -0.52
N LEU A 430 -6.26 29.78 -0.62
CA LEU A 430 -6.93 28.82 -1.50
C LEU A 430 -8.46 28.79 -1.31
N GLY A 431 -8.96 29.11 -0.12
CA GLY A 431 -10.39 29.18 0.18
C GLY A 431 -11.09 30.40 -0.44
N LEU A 432 -10.35 31.49 -0.67
CA LEU A 432 -10.87 32.73 -1.25
C LEU A 432 -10.75 32.78 -2.77
N GLN A 433 -9.74 32.14 -3.36
CA GLN A 433 -9.44 32.24 -4.80
C GLN A 433 -10.66 32.00 -5.70
N ARG A 434 -11.47 30.97 -5.40
CA ARG A 434 -12.68 30.65 -6.19
C ARG A 434 -13.80 31.70 -6.07
N LEU A 435 -13.89 32.36 -4.92
CA LEU A 435 -14.94 33.35 -4.64
C LEU A 435 -14.50 34.77 -5.03
N LEU A 436 -13.20 34.99 -5.18
CA LEU A 436 -12.62 36.28 -5.48
C LEU A 436 -12.80 36.67 -6.96
N LEU A 437 -12.69 35.71 -7.89
CA LEU A 437 -12.83 35.99 -9.33
C LEU A 437 -14.18 36.66 -9.69
N PRO A 438 -15.36 36.15 -9.24
CA PRO A 438 -16.63 36.83 -9.46
C PRO A 438 -16.68 38.24 -8.82
N ALA A 439 -16.14 38.40 -7.61
CA ALA A 439 -16.14 39.67 -6.89
C ALA A 439 -15.21 40.73 -7.53
N LEU A 440 -14.10 40.30 -8.15
CA LEU A 440 -13.23 41.17 -8.93
C LEU A 440 -13.89 41.54 -10.27
N SER A 441 -14.63 40.62 -10.89
CA SER A 441 -15.38 40.91 -12.12
C SER A 441 -16.38 42.07 -11.93
N GLU A 442 -17.11 42.09 -10.81
CA GLU A 442 -18.04 43.20 -10.47
C GLU A 442 -17.34 44.57 -10.43
N ARG A 443 -16.02 44.62 -10.23
CA ARG A 443 -15.22 45.85 -10.04
C ARG A 443 -14.16 46.05 -11.12
N ARG A 444 -14.25 45.29 -12.20
CA ARG A 444 -13.20 45.16 -13.24
C ARG A 444 -12.87 46.47 -13.94
N ALA A 445 -13.87 47.28 -14.28
CA ALA A 445 -13.67 48.56 -14.98
C ALA A 445 -12.83 49.53 -14.14
N THR A 446 -13.10 49.61 -12.83
CA THR A 446 -12.35 50.45 -11.90
C THR A 446 -10.92 49.97 -11.71
N LEU A 447 -10.69 48.65 -11.66
CA LEU A 447 -9.34 48.10 -11.52
C LEU A 447 -8.53 48.33 -12.79
N GLU A 448 -9.08 48.04 -13.97
CA GLU A 448 -8.36 48.13 -15.24
C GLU A 448 -7.99 49.57 -15.63
N ALA A 449 -8.79 50.56 -15.22
CA ALA A 449 -8.51 51.98 -15.42
C ALA A 449 -7.28 52.48 -14.64
N ARG A 450 -6.87 51.78 -13.57
CA ARG A 450 -5.68 52.15 -12.81
C ARG A 450 -4.42 51.74 -13.55
N SER A 451 -3.39 52.57 -13.60
CA SER A 451 -2.09 52.25 -14.20
C SER A 451 -1.17 51.42 -13.28
N ASP A 452 -1.36 51.50 -11.96
CA ASP A 452 -0.46 51.03 -10.89
C ASP A 452 -0.74 49.61 -10.33
N LEU A 453 -1.39 48.74 -11.11
CA LEU A 453 -1.75 47.40 -10.65
C LEU A 453 -0.52 46.48 -10.48
N PRO A 454 -0.37 45.78 -9.34
CA PRO A 454 0.70 44.80 -9.19
C PRO A 454 0.49 43.56 -10.09
N PRO A 455 1.56 42.84 -10.47
CA PRO A 455 1.48 41.65 -11.33
C PRO A 455 0.48 40.58 -10.84
N ALA A 456 0.38 40.37 -9.52
CA ALA A 456 -0.56 39.42 -8.93
C ALA A 456 -2.03 39.74 -9.28
N LEU A 457 -2.40 41.02 -9.22
CA LEU A 457 -3.76 41.45 -9.53
C LEU A 457 -4.04 41.43 -11.04
N LEU A 458 -3.04 41.77 -11.85
CA LEU A 458 -3.10 41.60 -13.31
C LEU A 458 -3.30 40.12 -13.70
N GLU A 459 -2.66 39.17 -13.01
CA GLU A 459 -2.89 37.75 -13.23
C GLU A 459 -4.34 37.35 -12.99
N ARG A 460 -4.97 37.83 -11.92
CA ARG A 460 -6.38 37.53 -11.63
C ARG A 460 -7.34 38.14 -12.64
N LEU A 461 -7.05 39.35 -13.13
CA LEU A 461 -7.85 39.95 -14.18
C LEU A 461 -7.72 39.18 -15.50
N ILE A 462 -6.52 38.66 -15.81
CA ILE A 462 -6.31 37.78 -16.99
C ILE A 462 -7.09 36.46 -16.83
N GLU A 463 -7.02 35.82 -15.67
CA GLU A 463 -7.80 34.60 -15.37
C GLU A 463 -9.30 34.85 -15.50
N CYS A 464 -9.79 35.98 -14.96
CA CYS A 464 -11.20 36.39 -15.10
C CYS A 464 -11.61 36.59 -16.56
N ALA A 465 -10.77 37.22 -17.39
CA ALA A 465 -11.02 37.38 -18.81
C ALA A 465 -11.03 36.02 -19.56
N ILE A 466 -10.16 35.09 -19.16
CA ILE A 466 -10.12 33.74 -19.72
C ILE A 466 -11.40 32.96 -19.34
N ASP A 467 -11.84 33.01 -18.08
CA ASP A 467 -13.05 32.32 -17.62
C ASP A 467 -14.32 32.87 -18.28
N GLN A 468 -14.32 34.16 -18.66
CA GLN A 468 -15.41 34.82 -19.39
C GLN A 468 -15.40 34.55 -20.90
N GLY A 469 -14.39 33.84 -21.41
CA GLY A 469 -14.22 33.63 -22.85
C GLY A 469 -13.70 34.85 -23.61
N ASP A 470 -13.38 35.96 -22.96
CA ASP A 470 -12.90 37.20 -23.60
C ASP A 470 -11.38 37.15 -23.82
N ARG A 471 -11.00 36.45 -24.89
CA ARG A 471 -9.59 36.26 -25.29
C ARG A 471 -8.89 37.55 -25.69
N LYS A 472 -9.59 38.47 -26.36
CA LYS A 472 -9.03 39.77 -26.78
C LYS A 472 -8.64 40.61 -25.55
N ARG A 473 -9.47 40.62 -24.50
CA ARG A 473 -9.15 41.27 -23.24
C ARG A 473 -8.02 40.59 -22.49
N ALA A 474 -8.03 39.25 -22.43
CA ALA A 474 -6.94 38.49 -21.82
C ALA A 474 -5.59 38.80 -22.50
N GLN A 475 -5.57 38.97 -23.83
CA GLN A 475 -4.37 39.37 -24.59
C GLN A 475 -3.87 40.75 -24.17
N ARG A 476 -4.74 41.78 -24.14
CA ARG A 476 -4.36 43.14 -23.73
C ARG A 476 -3.80 43.20 -22.30
N LEU A 477 -4.43 42.49 -21.37
CA LEU A 477 -3.96 42.41 -19.99
C LEU A 477 -2.62 41.65 -19.89
N ASN A 478 -2.44 40.61 -20.71
CA ASN A 478 -1.19 39.85 -20.75
C ASN A 478 -0.02 40.64 -21.38
N GLU A 479 -0.28 41.56 -22.30
CA GLU A 479 0.73 42.51 -22.78
C GLU A 479 1.12 43.50 -21.69
N ARG A 480 0.14 43.93 -20.91
CA ARG A 480 0.37 44.83 -19.79
C ARG A 480 1.19 44.19 -18.68
N ILE A 481 0.96 42.92 -18.33
CA ILE A 481 1.79 42.23 -17.34
C ILE A 481 3.20 41.94 -17.87
N LEU A 482 3.38 41.67 -19.16
CA LEU A 482 4.71 41.46 -19.75
C LEU A 482 5.59 42.72 -19.73
N ARG A 483 5.00 43.92 -19.70
CA ARG A 483 5.73 45.18 -19.52
C ARG A 483 6.31 45.36 -18.12
N VAL A 484 5.65 44.81 -17.10
CA VAL A 484 6.07 44.95 -15.69
C VAL A 484 6.73 43.69 -15.11
N ALA A 485 6.53 42.53 -15.74
CA ALA A 485 7.01 41.23 -15.28
C ALA A 485 7.51 40.37 -16.47
N TYR A 486 8.41 40.92 -17.29
CA TYR A 486 8.93 40.25 -18.48
C TYR A 486 9.65 38.91 -18.18
N GLY A 487 10.37 38.82 -17.06
CA GLY A 487 11.19 37.67 -16.66
C GLY A 487 10.43 36.44 -16.18
N VAL A 488 9.11 36.34 -16.40
CA VAL A 488 8.29 35.23 -15.90
C VAL A 488 7.72 34.40 -17.06
N LEU A 489 8.24 33.18 -17.23
CA LEU A 489 7.93 32.30 -18.38
C LEU A 489 6.44 32.07 -18.61
N ARG A 490 5.65 31.94 -17.53
CA ARG A 490 4.20 31.68 -17.64
C ARG A 490 3.45 32.78 -18.40
N HIS A 491 3.91 34.03 -18.36
CA HIS A 491 3.26 35.15 -19.06
C HIS A 491 3.50 35.08 -20.57
N HIS A 492 4.69 34.66 -20.98
CA HIS A 492 5.01 34.41 -22.38
C HIS A 492 4.22 33.24 -22.94
N LEU A 493 4.23 32.09 -22.24
CA LEU A 493 3.49 30.90 -22.68
C LEU A 493 1.97 31.14 -22.72
N ARG A 494 1.43 31.93 -21.80
CA ARG A 494 0.02 32.33 -21.82
C ARG A 494 -0.30 33.22 -23.02
N ARG A 495 0.61 34.12 -23.43
CA ARG A 495 0.43 34.91 -24.66
C ARG A 495 0.38 34.03 -25.89
N VAL A 496 1.28 33.04 -25.99
CA VAL A 496 1.28 32.05 -27.08
C VAL A 496 -0.06 31.31 -27.15
N GLN A 497 -0.58 30.87 -26.00
CA GLN A 497 -1.86 30.17 -25.93
C GLN A 497 -3.03 31.07 -26.37
N ILE A 498 -3.15 32.27 -25.81
CA ILE A 498 -4.24 33.21 -26.14
C ILE A 498 -4.19 33.60 -27.62
N ALA A 499 -2.99 33.90 -28.15
CA ALA A 499 -2.83 34.24 -29.56
C ALA A 499 -3.19 33.06 -30.48
N SER A 500 -2.82 31.83 -30.11
CA SER A 500 -3.21 30.62 -30.86
C SER A 500 -4.73 30.42 -30.86
N GLU A 501 -5.41 30.65 -29.73
CA GLU A 501 -6.88 30.54 -29.62
C GLU A 501 -7.62 31.63 -30.39
N LEU A 502 -6.99 32.79 -30.58
CA LEU A 502 -7.51 33.90 -31.40
C LEU A 502 -7.21 33.75 -32.90
N GLY A 503 -6.44 32.72 -33.29
CA GLY A 503 -5.95 32.60 -34.67
C GLY A 503 -4.87 33.63 -35.05
N ASP A 504 -4.33 34.37 -34.09
CA ASP A 504 -3.24 35.34 -34.31
C ASP A 504 -1.89 34.63 -34.35
N HIS A 505 -1.61 34.09 -35.52
CA HIS A 505 -0.45 33.25 -35.80
C HIS A 505 0.88 33.99 -35.67
N GLU A 506 0.91 35.28 -36.02
CA GLU A 506 2.11 36.09 -35.95
C GLU A 506 2.46 36.44 -34.51
N THR A 507 1.47 36.82 -33.69
CA THR A 507 1.70 37.10 -32.27
C THR A 507 2.10 35.83 -31.52
N ALA A 508 1.51 34.67 -31.84
CA ALA A 508 1.92 33.40 -31.24
C ALA A 508 3.40 33.08 -31.53
N ARG A 509 3.83 33.27 -32.78
CA ARG A 509 5.23 33.06 -33.20
C ARG A 509 6.19 34.06 -32.57
N ARG A 510 5.87 35.35 -32.60
CA ARG A 510 6.69 36.39 -31.95
C ARG A 510 6.81 36.15 -30.44
N SER A 511 5.73 35.70 -29.81
CA SER A 511 5.70 35.43 -28.36
C SER A 511 6.52 34.21 -27.96
N ILE A 512 6.52 33.12 -28.75
CA ILE A 512 7.37 31.96 -28.44
C ILE A 512 8.85 32.26 -28.70
N SER A 513 9.18 33.05 -29.74
CA SER A 513 10.54 33.54 -29.96
C SER A 513 11.01 34.46 -28.83
N ALA A 514 10.15 35.36 -28.34
CA ALA A 514 10.44 36.19 -27.16
C ALA A 514 10.66 35.34 -25.90
N ALA A 515 9.90 34.26 -25.72
CA ALA A 515 10.12 33.31 -24.63
C ALA A 515 11.48 32.61 -24.73
N ILE A 516 11.88 32.17 -25.94
CA ILE A 516 13.19 31.54 -26.16
C ILE A 516 14.32 32.53 -25.88
N ALA A 517 14.19 33.79 -26.34
CA ALA A 517 15.17 34.84 -26.09
C ALA A 517 15.28 35.19 -24.59
N ALA A 518 14.16 35.22 -23.87
CA ALA A 518 14.13 35.48 -22.43
C ALA A 518 14.66 34.31 -21.58
N PHE A 519 14.58 33.07 -22.09
CA PHE A 519 14.98 31.84 -21.38
C PHE A 519 15.85 30.92 -22.26
N PRO A 520 17.06 31.36 -22.69
CA PRO A 520 17.86 30.65 -23.71
C PRO A 520 18.38 29.27 -23.28
N THR A 521 18.46 29.03 -21.96
CA THR A 521 18.87 27.74 -21.37
C THR A 521 17.74 26.70 -21.39
N MET A 522 16.48 27.11 -21.57
CA MET A 522 15.33 26.21 -21.58
C MET A 522 15.05 25.65 -22.99
N LYS A 523 15.84 24.65 -23.41
CA LYS A 523 15.69 24.01 -24.73
C LYS A 523 14.32 23.38 -25.01
N LEU A 524 13.51 23.09 -23.99
CA LEU A 524 12.13 22.59 -24.15
C LEU A 524 11.23 23.60 -24.89
N LEU A 525 11.56 24.91 -24.84
CA LEU A 525 10.83 25.95 -25.57
C LEU A 525 10.96 25.81 -27.08
N GLU A 526 12.05 25.21 -27.58
CA GLU A 526 12.22 24.93 -29.01
C GLU A 526 11.28 23.81 -29.49
N LEU A 527 11.03 22.78 -28.67
CA LEU A 527 10.00 21.78 -28.96
C LEU A 527 8.62 22.43 -29.00
N ARG A 528 8.32 23.33 -28.05
CA ARG A 528 7.05 24.07 -28.03
C ARG A 528 6.91 25.01 -29.24
N ALA A 529 7.99 25.62 -29.69
CA ALA A 529 7.99 26.42 -30.92
C ALA A 529 7.69 25.56 -32.15
N ALA A 530 8.24 24.34 -32.23
CA ALA A 530 7.88 23.40 -33.29
C ALA A 530 6.38 23.03 -33.24
N ASP A 531 5.80 22.77 -32.06
CA ASP A 531 4.35 22.53 -31.91
C ASP A 531 3.51 23.70 -32.43
N VAL A 532 3.93 24.93 -32.10
CA VAL A 532 3.26 26.15 -32.58
C VAL A 532 3.33 26.19 -34.10
N GLU A 533 4.51 26.06 -34.72
CA GLU A 533 4.63 26.05 -36.18
C GLU A 533 3.78 24.93 -36.84
N LEU A 534 3.65 23.76 -36.21
CA LEU A 534 2.77 22.68 -36.67
C LEU A 534 1.28 23.03 -36.59
N ALA A 535 0.86 23.72 -35.53
CA ALA A 535 -0.52 24.21 -35.39
C ALA A 535 -0.83 25.31 -36.42
N LEU A 536 0.18 26.09 -36.80
CA LEU A 536 0.11 27.16 -37.81
C LEU A 536 0.23 26.68 -39.25
N GLY A 537 0.42 25.38 -39.47
CA GLY A 537 0.60 24.82 -40.80
C GLY A 537 1.98 25.02 -41.43
N ALA A 538 2.97 25.48 -40.68
CA ALA A 538 4.33 25.74 -41.16
C ALA A 538 5.26 24.52 -40.98
N TRP A 539 4.92 23.39 -41.59
CA TRP A 539 5.60 22.09 -41.39
C TRP A 539 7.11 22.11 -41.69
N ARG A 540 7.56 22.86 -42.71
CA ARG A 540 9.00 23.00 -43.02
C ARG A 540 9.79 23.63 -41.89
N ARG A 541 9.24 24.69 -41.28
CA ARG A 541 9.89 25.38 -40.14
C ARG A 541 9.87 24.52 -38.88
N ALA A 542 8.80 23.75 -38.67
CA ALA A 542 8.75 22.77 -37.59
C ALA A 542 9.81 21.67 -37.78
N GLU A 543 9.97 21.16 -39.01
CA GLU A 543 10.98 20.16 -39.35
C GLU A 543 12.40 20.66 -39.08
N GLU A 544 12.76 21.87 -39.55
CA GLU A 544 14.07 22.49 -39.30
C GLU A 544 14.36 22.70 -37.82
N ARG A 545 13.36 23.11 -37.03
CA ARG A 545 13.49 23.23 -35.57
C ARG A 545 13.73 21.86 -34.92
N LEU A 546 12.94 20.85 -35.28
CA LEU A 546 13.08 19.51 -34.71
C LEU A 546 14.43 18.87 -35.09
N LYS A 547 14.88 19.01 -36.34
CA LYS A 547 16.20 18.50 -36.80
C LYS A 547 17.35 19.07 -35.99
N ARG A 548 17.33 20.37 -35.66
CA ARG A 548 18.35 21.00 -34.79
C ARG A 548 18.38 20.44 -33.37
N LEU A 549 17.29 19.84 -32.90
CA LEU A 549 17.19 19.25 -31.56
C LEU A 549 17.61 17.77 -31.51
N VAL A 550 17.74 17.10 -32.66
CA VAL A 550 18.14 15.69 -32.75
C VAL A 550 19.59 15.46 -32.27
N SER A 551 20.46 16.46 -32.33
CA SER A 551 21.84 16.38 -31.83
C SER A 551 21.99 16.78 -30.35
N GLY A 552 20.92 17.24 -29.69
CA GLY A 552 20.97 17.81 -28.34
C GLY A 552 20.38 16.94 -27.22
N PRO A 553 20.29 17.46 -25.98
CA PRO A 553 19.75 16.75 -24.81
C PRO A 553 18.27 16.36 -24.92
N LEU A 554 17.54 16.90 -25.91
CA LEU A 554 16.14 16.56 -26.20
C LEU A 554 15.99 15.59 -27.39
N ARG A 555 17.08 14.97 -27.84
CA ARG A 555 17.12 14.09 -29.02
C ARG A 555 15.95 13.12 -29.10
N THR A 556 15.69 12.34 -28.05
CA THR A 556 14.63 11.31 -28.05
C THR A 556 13.25 11.90 -28.33
N ARG A 557 12.92 13.03 -27.70
CA ARG A 557 11.64 13.74 -27.90
C ARG A 557 11.57 14.37 -29.30
N ALA A 558 12.69 14.91 -29.79
CA ALA A 558 12.79 15.50 -31.13
C ALA A 558 12.65 14.45 -32.24
N GLU A 559 13.34 13.31 -32.14
CA GLU A 559 13.25 12.16 -33.06
C GLU A 559 11.81 11.64 -33.13
N ARG A 560 11.15 11.48 -31.98
CA ARG A 560 9.74 11.09 -31.94
C ARG A 560 8.84 12.11 -32.63
N ALA A 561 8.96 13.40 -32.28
CA ALA A 561 8.15 14.46 -32.87
C ALA A 561 8.37 14.59 -34.38
N LEU A 562 9.61 14.37 -34.86
CA LEU A 562 9.94 14.37 -36.28
C LEU A 562 9.31 13.16 -37.00
N GLY A 563 9.32 11.98 -36.36
CA GLY A 563 8.62 10.80 -36.85
C GLY A 563 7.09 11.02 -36.95
N GLU A 564 6.47 11.58 -35.91
CA GLU A 564 5.05 11.93 -35.89
C GLU A 564 4.71 13.00 -36.95
N LEU A 565 5.57 14.00 -37.14
CA LEU A 565 5.46 14.99 -38.21
C LEU A 565 5.46 14.33 -39.59
N TYR A 566 6.44 13.46 -39.88
CA TYR A 566 6.54 12.77 -41.17
C TYR A 566 5.32 11.88 -41.43
N LEU A 567 4.74 11.24 -40.42
CA LEU A 567 3.48 10.52 -40.57
C LEU A 567 2.32 11.46 -40.91
N LYS A 568 2.22 12.62 -40.24
CA LYS A 568 1.15 13.60 -40.46
C LYS A 568 1.18 14.17 -41.88
N ILE A 569 2.36 14.33 -42.48
CA ILE A 569 2.53 14.80 -43.87
C ILE A 569 2.62 13.66 -44.90
N GLY A 570 2.24 12.43 -44.53
CA GLY A 570 2.13 11.31 -45.46
C GLY A 570 3.46 10.70 -45.92
N ARG A 571 4.54 10.81 -45.13
CA ARG A 571 5.89 10.30 -45.43
C ARG A 571 6.32 9.17 -44.47
N PRO A 572 5.68 8.00 -44.47
CA PRO A 572 5.95 6.91 -43.52
C PRO A 572 7.37 6.34 -43.61
N ARG A 573 7.97 6.31 -44.81
CA ARG A 573 9.37 5.85 -44.99
C ARG A 573 10.38 6.79 -44.32
N ALA A 574 10.13 8.10 -44.35
CA ALA A 574 10.96 9.09 -43.67
C ALA A 574 10.74 9.06 -42.16
N ALA A 575 9.53 8.72 -41.69
CA ALA A 575 9.23 8.61 -40.27
C ALA A 575 9.97 7.46 -39.57
N LEU A 576 10.10 6.32 -40.27
CA LEU A 576 10.60 5.07 -39.69
C LEU A 576 11.97 5.19 -38.97
N PRO A 577 13.05 5.70 -39.59
CA PRO A 577 14.36 5.79 -38.92
C PRO A 577 14.33 6.67 -37.66
N HIS A 578 13.51 7.73 -37.63
CA HIS A 578 13.37 8.60 -36.47
C HIS A 578 12.59 7.93 -35.33
N LEU A 579 11.49 7.23 -35.67
CA LEU A 579 10.72 6.47 -34.69
C LEU A 579 11.52 5.28 -34.13
N GLU A 580 12.36 4.63 -34.94
CA GLU A 580 13.28 3.58 -34.51
C GLU A 580 14.40 4.13 -33.61
N SER A 581 14.96 5.27 -33.97
CA SER A 581 15.95 5.99 -33.16
C SER A 581 15.35 6.35 -31.80
N ALA A 582 14.12 6.87 -31.76
CA ALA A 582 13.40 7.13 -30.52
C ALA A 582 13.10 5.83 -29.74
N LEU A 583 12.63 4.77 -30.41
CA LEU A 583 12.30 3.49 -29.79
C LEU A 583 13.52 2.80 -29.17
N SER A 584 14.69 2.91 -29.80
CA SER A 584 15.94 2.38 -29.23
C SER A 584 16.33 3.02 -27.90
N ARG A 585 15.87 4.26 -27.65
CA ARG A 585 16.13 5.04 -26.43
C ARG A 585 14.98 4.98 -25.43
N GLU A 586 13.76 4.74 -25.91
CA GLU A 586 12.54 4.48 -25.11
C GLU A 586 11.97 3.08 -25.42
N PRO A 587 12.71 1.99 -25.13
CA PRO A 587 12.28 0.63 -25.52
C PRO A 587 10.97 0.18 -24.86
N THR A 588 10.59 0.83 -23.75
CA THR A 588 9.35 0.55 -23.00
C THR A 588 8.13 1.32 -23.52
N ASN A 589 8.28 2.18 -24.54
CA ASN A 589 7.19 2.97 -25.11
C ASN A 589 6.35 2.12 -26.10
N LEU A 590 5.28 1.52 -25.56
CA LEU A 590 4.39 0.59 -26.27
C LEU A 590 3.75 1.17 -27.53
N ASP A 591 3.30 2.41 -27.47
CA ASP A 591 2.63 3.06 -28.61
C ASP A 591 3.61 3.28 -29.76
N LEU A 592 4.85 3.66 -29.41
CA LEU A 592 5.94 3.83 -30.38
C LEU A 592 6.37 2.50 -30.99
N ARG A 593 6.50 1.43 -30.19
CA ARG A 593 6.81 0.09 -30.69
C ARG A 593 5.76 -0.44 -31.66
N ALA A 594 4.49 -0.38 -31.27
CA ALA A 594 3.37 -0.80 -32.12
C ALA A 594 3.24 0.05 -33.39
N LEU A 595 3.67 1.32 -33.35
CA LEU A 595 3.74 2.18 -34.53
C LEU A 595 4.88 1.76 -35.47
N VAL A 596 6.09 1.55 -34.96
CA VAL A 596 7.26 1.09 -35.74
C VAL A 596 7.00 -0.28 -36.37
N GLU A 597 6.43 -1.24 -35.61
CA GLU A 597 6.11 -2.58 -36.12
C GLU A 597 5.07 -2.54 -37.25
N ARG A 598 4.05 -1.69 -37.13
CA ARG A 598 3.08 -1.45 -38.21
C ARG A 598 3.74 -0.85 -39.46
N LEU A 599 4.63 0.13 -39.28
CA LEU A 599 5.33 0.80 -40.39
C LEU A 599 6.34 -0.12 -41.09
N ARG A 600 6.93 -1.09 -40.38
CA ARG A 600 7.85 -2.08 -40.96
C ARG A 600 7.17 -3.17 -41.78
N GLY A 601 5.85 -3.35 -41.64
CA GLY A 601 5.17 -4.51 -42.24
C GLY A 601 5.68 -5.85 -41.72
N THR A 602 6.37 -5.87 -40.57
CA THR A 602 6.88 -7.10 -39.95
C THR A 602 5.72 -8.01 -39.56
N THR A 603 5.77 -9.27 -40.02
CA THR A 603 4.83 -10.34 -39.69
C THR A 603 4.65 -10.42 -38.18
N SER A 604 3.43 -10.18 -37.70
CA SER A 604 3.11 -10.20 -36.26
C SER A 604 3.37 -11.61 -35.69
N SER A 605 3.67 -11.74 -34.40
CA SER A 605 3.72 -13.05 -33.72
C SER A 605 2.44 -13.88 -33.95
N VAL A 606 1.30 -13.20 -34.14
CA VAL A 606 0.02 -13.82 -34.52
C VAL A 606 0.07 -14.42 -35.93
N ASP A 607 0.67 -13.73 -36.89
CA ASP A 607 0.74 -14.18 -38.28
C ASP A 607 1.65 -15.40 -38.43
N VAL A 608 2.74 -15.48 -37.67
CA VAL A 608 3.61 -16.68 -37.62
C VAL A 608 2.86 -17.86 -37.01
N SER A 609 2.12 -17.63 -35.92
CA SER A 609 1.35 -18.69 -35.25
C SER A 609 0.16 -19.18 -36.10
N ARG A 610 -0.38 -18.35 -37.01
CA ARG A 610 -1.63 -18.62 -37.75
C ARG A 610 -1.58 -19.92 -38.53
N ALA A 611 -0.44 -20.26 -39.13
CA ALA A 611 -0.24 -21.51 -39.87
C ALA A 611 -0.25 -22.77 -38.97
N TRP A 612 -0.12 -22.60 -37.66
CA TRP A 612 -0.05 -23.67 -36.65
C TRP A 612 -1.26 -23.70 -35.72
N GLN A 613 -2.21 -22.79 -35.88
CA GLN A 613 -3.44 -22.76 -35.09
C GLN A 613 -4.35 -23.93 -35.48
N GLY A 614 -4.99 -24.53 -34.48
CA GLY A 614 -6.01 -25.55 -34.68
C GLY A 614 -7.30 -24.93 -35.19
N ASP A 615 -8.07 -25.73 -35.93
CA ASP A 615 -9.39 -25.35 -36.41
C ASP A 615 -10.49 -25.93 -35.48
N PRO A 616 -11.20 -25.10 -34.70
CA PRO A 616 -12.25 -25.58 -33.80
C PRO A 616 -13.44 -26.19 -34.55
N ARG A 617 -13.64 -25.86 -35.84
CA ARG A 617 -14.74 -26.44 -36.64
C ARG A 617 -14.52 -27.91 -36.95
N LYS A 618 -13.27 -28.34 -37.09
CA LYS A 618 -12.93 -29.77 -37.23
C LYS A 618 -13.31 -30.56 -35.99
N VAL A 619 -13.11 -29.97 -34.80
CA VAL A 619 -13.50 -30.59 -33.53
C VAL A 619 -15.03 -30.63 -33.38
N LEU A 620 -15.71 -29.55 -33.76
CA LEU A 620 -17.19 -29.46 -33.73
C LEU A 620 -17.85 -30.48 -34.66
N ALA A 621 -17.20 -30.83 -35.78
CA ALA A 621 -17.70 -31.81 -36.74
C ALA A 621 -17.59 -33.26 -36.26
N LEU A 622 -16.78 -33.54 -35.23
CA LEU A 622 -16.64 -34.90 -34.68
C LEU A 622 -17.96 -35.34 -34.02
N ALA A 623 -18.41 -36.57 -34.33
CA ALA A 623 -19.60 -37.13 -33.72
C ALA A 623 -19.41 -37.26 -32.19
N VAL A 624 -20.40 -36.80 -31.42
CA VAL A 624 -20.44 -36.99 -29.96
C VAL A 624 -20.66 -38.48 -29.70
N PRO A 625 -19.68 -39.22 -29.14
CA PRO A 625 -19.85 -40.66 -28.95
C PRO A 625 -20.94 -40.96 -27.92
N PRO A 626 -21.66 -42.09 -28.01
CA PRO A 626 -22.77 -42.44 -27.09
C PRO A 626 -22.34 -42.54 -25.61
N LYS A 627 -23.33 -42.44 -24.70
CA LYS A 627 -23.14 -42.45 -23.23
C LYS A 627 -22.31 -43.68 -22.80
N THR A 628 -21.12 -43.45 -22.28
CA THR A 628 -20.30 -44.47 -21.58
C THR A 628 -19.86 -43.88 -20.24
N ALA A 629 -19.81 -44.70 -19.19
CA ALA A 629 -19.80 -44.27 -17.78
C ALA A 629 -18.53 -43.52 -17.33
N GLU A 630 -17.39 -43.65 -18.03
CA GLU A 630 -16.09 -43.18 -17.55
C GLU A 630 -15.44 -42.02 -18.34
N ARG A 631 -16.22 -41.21 -19.09
CA ARG A 631 -15.62 -40.09 -19.84
C ARG A 631 -15.32 -38.84 -18.99
N PRO A 632 -14.25 -38.08 -19.31
CA PRO A 632 -13.91 -36.83 -18.65
C PRO A 632 -14.98 -35.76 -18.94
N ALA A 633 -15.05 -34.72 -18.11
CA ALA A 633 -15.95 -33.59 -18.33
C ALA A 633 -15.65 -32.87 -19.66
N LEU A 634 -14.36 -32.73 -19.96
CA LEU A 634 -13.79 -31.97 -21.06
C LEU A 634 -12.55 -32.70 -21.60
N VAL A 635 -12.26 -32.52 -22.89
CA VAL A 635 -10.98 -32.91 -23.51
C VAL A 635 -10.37 -31.69 -24.19
N ASN A 636 -9.08 -31.47 -23.97
CA ASN A 636 -8.32 -30.46 -24.71
C ASN A 636 -7.99 -31.02 -26.10
N ALA A 637 -8.85 -30.78 -27.07
CA ALA A 637 -8.68 -31.28 -28.44
C ALA A 637 -7.40 -30.70 -29.09
N PHE A 638 -7.08 -29.44 -28.81
CA PHE A 638 -5.85 -28.82 -29.29
C PHE A 638 -5.35 -27.74 -28.35
N ARG A 639 -4.03 -27.73 -28.09
CA ARG A 639 -3.35 -26.68 -27.33
C ARG A 639 -2.12 -26.19 -28.08
N LEU A 640 -2.00 -24.88 -28.27
CA LEU A 640 -0.83 -24.22 -28.84
C LEU A 640 -0.24 -23.24 -27.85
N THR A 641 1.08 -23.26 -27.70
CA THR A 641 1.89 -22.16 -27.16
C THR A 641 2.95 -21.81 -28.19
N ALA A 642 2.80 -20.67 -28.88
CA ALA A 642 3.78 -20.16 -29.83
C ALA A 642 4.55 -18.99 -29.20
N VAL A 643 5.86 -19.14 -29.12
CA VAL A 643 6.79 -18.17 -28.53
C VAL A 643 7.57 -17.50 -29.66
N TYR A 644 7.45 -16.18 -29.74
CA TYR A 644 8.21 -15.34 -30.66
C TYR A 644 9.31 -14.61 -29.88
N LEU A 645 10.54 -15.08 -30.04
CA LEU A 645 11.70 -14.58 -29.31
C LEU A 645 12.35 -13.40 -30.05
N HIS A 646 12.64 -12.34 -29.33
CA HIS A 646 13.34 -11.15 -29.80
C HIS A 646 14.85 -11.23 -29.54
N LYS A 647 15.67 -10.46 -30.27
CA LYS A 647 17.15 -10.47 -30.11
C LYS A 647 17.60 -10.12 -28.69
N ASN A 648 16.85 -9.30 -27.96
CA ASN A 648 17.15 -8.91 -26.59
C ASN A 648 16.77 -9.98 -25.55
N GLY A 649 16.09 -11.06 -25.95
CA GLY A 649 15.61 -12.15 -25.10
C GLY A 649 14.16 -12.01 -24.63
N ALA A 650 13.49 -10.88 -24.89
CA ALA A 650 12.05 -10.75 -24.61
C ALA A 650 11.25 -11.70 -25.50
N ALA A 651 10.10 -12.20 -25.05
CA ALA A 651 9.31 -13.16 -25.81
C ALA A 651 7.82 -12.84 -25.83
N ASP A 652 7.25 -12.69 -27.02
CA ASP A 652 5.80 -12.61 -27.18
C ASP A 652 5.23 -14.03 -27.27
N ARG A 653 4.04 -14.25 -26.72
CA ARG A 653 3.40 -15.56 -26.65
C ARG A 653 2.00 -15.52 -27.21
N VAL A 654 1.69 -16.44 -28.11
CA VAL A 654 0.33 -16.70 -28.59
C VAL A 654 -0.10 -18.06 -28.05
N HIS A 655 -1.27 -18.09 -27.42
CA HIS A 655 -1.85 -19.31 -26.87
C HIS A 655 -3.19 -19.58 -27.52
N GLN A 656 -3.43 -20.83 -27.91
CA GLN A 656 -4.74 -21.30 -28.36
C GLN A 656 -5.14 -22.53 -27.57
N TRP A 657 -6.39 -22.54 -27.13
CA TRP A 657 -7.04 -23.67 -26.49
C TRP A 657 -8.32 -23.98 -27.26
N ILE A 658 -8.47 -25.25 -27.66
CA ILE A 658 -9.69 -25.78 -28.24
C ILE A 658 -10.12 -26.95 -27.37
N GLN A 659 -11.29 -26.83 -26.74
CA GLN A 659 -11.78 -27.78 -25.76
C GLN A 659 -13.14 -28.32 -26.17
N HIS A 660 -13.31 -29.63 -26.12
CA HIS A 660 -14.57 -30.30 -26.45
C HIS A 660 -15.28 -30.76 -25.17
N VAL A 661 -16.55 -30.39 -25.04
CA VAL A 661 -17.38 -30.67 -23.86
C VAL A 661 -18.06 -32.03 -23.97
N TYR A 662 -17.70 -32.97 -23.11
CA TYR A 662 -18.26 -34.33 -23.11
C TYR A 662 -19.37 -34.53 -22.08
N ASP A 663 -19.15 -34.11 -20.83
CA ASP A 663 -20.17 -34.17 -19.78
C ASP A 663 -20.25 -32.83 -19.03
N PRO A 664 -21.17 -31.92 -19.44
CA PRO A 664 -21.28 -30.61 -18.82
C PRO A 664 -21.74 -30.66 -17.36
N ARG A 665 -22.30 -31.79 -16.89
CA ARG A 665 -22.74 -31.94 -15.48
C ARG A 665 -21.56 -32.05 -14.51
N LYS A 666 -20.38 -32.43 -15.01
CA LYS A 666 -19.12 -32.48 -14.25
C LYS A 666 -18.39 -31.13 -14.26
N LEU A 667 -18.93 -30.11 -14.95
CA LEU A 667 -18.37 -28.76 -14.98
C LEU A 667 -19.21 -27.82 -14.09
N PRO A 668 -18.62 -26.72 -13.58
CA PRO A 668 -19.39 -25.65 -12.95
C PRO A 668 -20.48 -25.13 -13.88
N THR A 669 -21.58 -24.63 -13.32
CA THR A 669 -22.70 -24.05 -14.09
C THR A 669 -22.28 -22.89 -15.00
N ARG A 670 -21.26 -22.14 -14.59
CA ARG A 670 -20.58 -21.11 -15.40
C ARG A 670 -19.08 -21.40 -15.39
N PRO A 671 -18.59 -22.17 -16.37
CA PRO A 671 -17.18 -22.53 -16.43
C PRO A 671 -16.33 -21.31 -16.78
N THR A 672 -15.13 -21.25 -16.20
CA THR A 672 -14.20 -20.14 -16.38
C THR A 672 -12.91 -20.62 -17.04
N PHE A 673 -12.26 -19.70 -17.76
CA PHE A 673 -10.91 -19.88 -18.27
C PHE A 673 -10.04 -18.73 -17.77
N GLU A 674 -8.94 -19.07 -17.09
CA GLU A 674 -8.09 -18.11 -16.41
C GLU A 674 -6.80 -17.86 -17.19
N ILE A 675 -6.44 -16.59 -17.39
CA ILE A 675 -5.21 -16.17 -18.06
C ILE A 675 -4.39 -15.32 -17.09
N LEU A 676 -3.18 -15.79 -16.79
CA LEU A 676 -2.22 -15.08 -15.95
C LEU A 676 -1.30 -14.21 -16.80
N TYR A 677 -1.12 -12.95 -16.41
CA TYR A 677 -0.15 -12.05 -17.04
C TYR A 677 0.33 -10.98 -16.06
N ASN A 678 1.52 -10.41 -16.31
CA ASN A 678 2.09 -9.34 -15.50
C ASN A 678 1.91 -7.97 -16.19
N PRO A 679 0.94 -7.13 -15.79
CA PRO A 679 0.70 -5.82 -16.41
C PRO A 679 1.86 -4.81 -16.28
N PHE A 680 2.89 -5.10 -15.47
CA PHE A 680 4.07 -4.24 -15.38
C PHE A 680 4.91 -4.32 -16.66
N ASN A 681 5.14 -5.52 -17.19
CA ASN A 681 6.01 -5.78 -18.34
C ASN A 681 5.36 -6.58 -19.48
N GLN A 682 4.12 -7.01 -19.31
CA GLN A 682 3.34 -7.78 -20.28
C GLN A 682 2.01 -7.11 -20.63
N ARG A 683 1.61 -7.24 -21.90
CA ARG A 683 0.30 -6.83 -22.39
C ARG A 683 -0.50 -8.03 -22.85
N LEU A 684 -1.65 -8.26 -22.23
CA LEU A 684 -2.61 -9.28 -22.65
C LEU A 684 -3.59 -8.73 -23.70
N ALA A 685 -3.80 -9.49 -24.77
CA ALA A 685 -4.86 -9.29 -25.75
C ALA A 685 -5.60 -10.61 -25.99
N ILE A 686 -6.89 -10.67 -25.64
CA ILE A 686 -7.76 -11.80 -26.01
C ILE A 686 -8.21 -11.57 -27.45
N LEU A 687 -7.77 -12.43 -28.36
CA LEU A 687 -8.07 -12.33 -29.80
C LEU A 687 -9.39 -13.01 -30.13
N ARG A 688 -9.67 -14.16 -29.51
CA ARG A 688 -10.95 -14.87 -29.58
C ARG A 688 -11.23 -15.56 -28.24
N ALA A 689 -12.47 -15.53 -27.82
CA ALA A 689 -13.00 -16.37 -26.77
C ALA A 689 -14.47 -16.64 -27.13
N ARG A 690 -14.84 -17.90 -27.40
CA ARG A 690 -16.19 -18.23 -27.88
C ARG A 690 -16.55 -19.68 -27.63
N VAL A 691 -17.85 -19.96 -27.62
CA VAL A 691 -18.42 -21.31 -27.64
C VAL A 691 -19.06 -21.55 -29.01
N LEU A 692 -18.65 -22.63 -29.68
CA LEU A 692 -19.22 -23.10 -30.92
C LEU A 692 -20.18 -24.25 -30.63
N ARG A 693 -21.37 -24.18 -31.24
CA ARG A 693 -22.42 -25.20 -31.12
C ARG A 693 -22.94 -25.58 -32.49
N ARG A 694 -23.21 -26.87 -32.67
CA ARG A 694 -23.72 -27.41 -33.93
C ARG A 694 -25.08 -26.78 -34.25
N HIS A 695 -25.23 -26.21 -35.44
CA HIS A 695 -26.45 -25.53 -35.91
C HIS A 695 -26.96 -24.39 -35.01
N SER A 696 -26.06 -23.67 -34.34
CA SER A 696 -26.39 -22.47 -33.55
C SER A 696 -25.35 -21.39 -33.78
N PRO A 697 -25.72 -20.09 -33.61
CA PRO A 697 -24.73 -19.01 -33.67
C PRO A 697 -23.66 -19.19 -32.59
N GLU A 698 -22.45 -18.72 -32.91
CA GLU A 698 -21.33 -18.69 -31.97
C GLU A 698 -21.70 -17.83 -30.75
N LEU A 699 -21.41 -18.32 -29.54
CA LEU A 699 -21.73 -17.62 -28.30
C LEU A 699 -20.48 -16.94 -27.75
N SER A 700 -20.58 -15.64 -27.49
CA SER A 700 -19.55 -14.88 -26.77
C SER A 700 -19.51 -15.24 -25.28
N PRO A 701 -18.40 -14.96 -24.57
CA PRO A 701 -18.31 -15.12 -23.13
C PRO A 701 -19.33 -14.21 -22.42
N VAL A 702 -19.79 -14.64 -21.25
CA VAL A 702 -20.71 -13.89 -20.39
C VAL A 702 -20.03 -12.67 -19.77
N SER A 703 -18.78 -12.86 -19.32
CA SER A 703 -17.96 -11.78 -18.77
C SER A 703 -16.47 -12.04 -19.00
N VAL A 704 -15.70 -10.97 -18.93
CA VAL A 704 -14.24 -10.98 -18.97
C VAL A 704 -13.76 -10.06 -17.85
N ASP A 705 -13.53 -10.66 -16.68
CA ASP A 705 -13.24 -9.95 -15.43
C ASP A 705 -11.74 -9.99 -15.12
N GLU A 706 -11.22 -8.98 -14.42
CA GLU A 706 -9.81 -8.95 -13.99
C GLU A 706 -9.72 -8.95 -12.47
N GLU A 707 -8.89 -9.85 -11.95
CA GLU A 707 -8.67 -10.05 -10.53
C GLU A 707 -7.18 -9.86 -10.17
N ALA A 708 -6.93 -9.33 -8.97
CA ALA A 708 -5.61 -9.35 -8.38
C ALA A 708 -5.30 -10.74 -7.86
N ILE A 709 -4.09 -11.25 -8.10
CA ILE A 709 -3.65 -12.48 -7.43
C ILE A 709 -3.11 -12.09 -6.07
N THR A 710 -3.89 -12.37 -5.03
CA THR A 710 -3.43 -12.26 -3.65
C THR A 710 -3.62 -13.60 -2.98
N SER A 711 -2.53 -14.26 -2.57
CA SER A 711 -2.67 -15.37 -1.62
C SER A 711 -2.80 -14.76 -0.23
N SER A 712 -4.01 -14.72 0.32
CA SER A 712 -4.26 -14.23 1.70
C SER A 712 -3.42 -14.99 2.74
N ASP A 713 -3.08 -16.24 2.43
CA ASP A 713 -2.53 -17.18 3.42
C ASP A 713 -1.01 -17.06 3.58
N VAL A 714 -0.31 -16.41 2.64
CA VAL A 714 1.17 -16.31 2.63
C VAL A 714 1.69 -14.87 2.53
N ALA A 715 0.81 -13.85 2.50
CA ALA A 715 1.21 -12.43 2.34
C ALA A 715 2.21 -12.20 1.19
N ILE A 716 2.03 -12.92 0.08
CA ILE A 716 2.78 -12.71 -1.16
C ILE A 716 1.95 -11.80 -2.07
N TYR A 717 2.57 -10.73 -2.52
CA TYR A 717 2.05 -9.74 -3.44
C TYR A 717 2.84 -9.84 -4.74
N TYR A 718 2.10 -10.17 -5.80
CA TYR A 718 2.62 -10.25 -7.16
C TYR A 718 2.15 -9.03 -7.96
N ASP A 719 2.91 -8.65 -8.99
CA ASP A 719 2.37 -7.77 -10.03
C ASP A 719 1.35 -8.49 -10.93
N PHE A 720 1.34 -9.83 -10.92
CA PHE A 720 0.46 -10.64 -11.75
C PHE A 720 -1.03 -10.33 -11.53
N ARG A 721 -1.74 -10.23 -12.65
CA ARG A 721 -3.20 -10.17 -12.73
C ARG A 721 -3.72 -11.45 -13.33
N LYS A 722 -4.91 -11.82 -12.90
CA LYS A 722 -5.67 -12.94 -13.45
C LYS A 722 -6.83 -12.39 -14.26
N ARG A 723 -6.89 -12.74 -15.54
CA ARG A 723 -8.01 -12.43 -16.41
C ARG A 723 -8.92 -13.65 -16.48
N VAL A 724 -10.15 -13.53 -16.03
CA VAL A 724 -11.13 -14.62 -15.93
C VAL A 724 -12.17 -14.45 -17.04
N VAL A 725 -12.21 -15.39 -17.97
CA VAL A 725 -13.21 -15.46 -19.04
C VAL A 725 -14.31 -16.42 -18.60
N THR A 726 -15.52 -15.92 -18.41
CA THR A 726 -16.67 -16.73 -17.97
C THR A 726 -17.52 -17.13 -19.16
N PHE A 727 -17.73 -18.43 -19.37
CA PHE A 727 -18.56 -18.93 -20.45
C PHE A 727 -20.03 -19.12 -20.04
N PRO A 728 -20.96 -19.07 -21.00
CA PRO A 728 -22.35 -19.44 -20.76
C PRO A 728 -22.48 -20.92 -20.41
N THR A 729 -23.67 -21.34 -20.00
CA THR A 729 -23.96 -22.75 -19.72
C THR A 729 -23.64 -23.61 -20.94
N LEU A 730 -22.74 -24.57 -20.75
CA LEU A 730 -22.27 -25.46 -21.80
C LEU A 730 -23.21 -26.66 -21.98
N ARG A 731 -23.34 -27.11 -23.21
CA ARG A 731 -24.04 -28.34 -23.59
C ARG A 731 -23.03 -29.39 -24.03
N ARG A 732 -23.46 -30.65 -23.97
CA ARG A 732 -22.69 -31.76 -24.53
C ARG A 732 -22.46 -31.52 -26.03
N GLY A 733 -21.22 -31.67 -26.48
CA GLY A 733 -20.81 -31.41 -27.86
C GLY A 733 -20.43 -29.96 -28.16
N ASP A 734 -20.57 -29.03 -27.20
CA ASP A 734 -20.08 -27.66 -27.38
C ASP A 734 -18.53 -27.67 -27.48
N VAL A 735 -17.98 -26.76 -28.28
CA VAL A 735 -16.54 -26.54 -28.42
C VAL A 735 -16.18 -25.14 -27.93
N ILE A 736 -15.23 -25.03 -27.00
CA ILE A 736 -14.72 -23.75 -26.51
C ILE A 736 -13.42 -23.44 -27.25
N GLU A 737 -13.31 -22.24 -27.81
CA GLU A 737 -12.05 -21.71 -28.33
C GLU A 737 -11.62 -20.50 -27.52
N VAL A 738 -10.38 -20.51 -27.03
CA VAL A 738 -9.71 -19.33 -26.45
C VAL A 738 -8.38 -19.12 -27.15
N LEU A 739 -8.25 -17.99 -27.85
CA LEU A 739 -7.03 -17.54 -28.51
C LEU A 739 -6.63 -16.19 -27.91
N TYR A 740 -5.45 -16.11 -27.32
CA TYR A 740 -4.94 -14.88 -26.72
C TYR A 740 -3.44 -14.70 -26.97
N ARG A 741 -2.99 -13.46 -26.82
CA ARG A 741 -1.60 -13.06 -26.97
C ARG A 741 -1.12 -12.32 -25.73
N ILE A 742 0.10 -12.60 -25.30
CA ILE A 742 0.83 -11.88 -24.26
C ILE A 742 2.10 -11.32 -24.89
N ASP A 743 2.21 -10.00 -24.95
CA ASP A 743 3.38 -9.31 -25.51
C ASP A 743 4.32 -8.88 -24.37
N GLU A 744 5.61 -9.22 -24.45
CA GLU A 744 6.64 -8.80 -23.48
C GLU A 744 7.44 -7.62 -24.01
N TYR A 745 7.43 -6.50 -23.28
CA TYR A 745 8.00 -5.23 -23.76
C TYR A 745 9.18 -4.69 -22.95
N GLU A 746 9.52 -5.30 -21.82
CA GLU A 746 10.79 -5.04 -21.16
C GLU A 746 11.83 -6.08 -21.56
N ALA A 747 13.08 -5.63 -21.71
CA ALA A 747 14.18 -6.57 -21.88
C ALA A 747 14.28 -7.45 -20.62
N PRO A 748 14.66 -8.73 -20.76
CA PRO A 748 14.94 -9.58 -19.62
C PRO A 748 16.01 -8.92 -18.74
N PHE A 749 15.83 -9.03 -17.42
CA PHE A 749 16.73 -8.46 -16.43
C PHE A 749 18.16 -9.01 -16.52
N ILE A 750 18.34 -10.20 -17.11
CA ILE A 750 19.63 -10.69 -17.62
C ILE A 750 19.61 -10.49 -19.14
N PRO A 751 20.44 -9.61 -19.71
CA PRO A 751 20.44 -9.34 -21.15
C PRO A 751 20.59 -10.62 -21.99
N GLY A 752 19.71 -10.80 -22.98
CA GLY A 752 19.70 -11.96 -23.90
C GLY A 752 19.24 -13.27 -23.27
N TYR A 753 18.78 -13.26 -22.02
CA TYR A 753 18.25 -14.45 -21.35
C TYR A 753 16.81 -14.71 -21.76
N PHE A 754 16.55 -15.91 -22.26
CA PHE A 754 15.22 -16.51 -22.32
C PHE A 754 15.33 -17.90 -21.72
N GLY A 755 14.38 -18.27 -20.86
CA GLY A 755 14.30 -19.60 -20.30
C GLY A 755 12.85 -19.94 -20.00
N ASP A 756 12.46 -21.17 -20.29
CA ASP A 756 11.10 -21.67 -20.05
C ASP A 756 11.13 -23.16 -19.66
N PHE A 757 10.15 -23.57 -18.85
CA PHE A 757 9.93 -24.95 -18.47
C PHE A 757 8.46 -25.29 -18.70
N HIS A 758 8.17 -25.88 -19.86
CA HIS A 758 6.82 -26.18 -20.29
C HIS A 758 6.43 -27.61 -19.95
N SER A 759 5.30 -27.78 -19.25
CA SER A 759 4.64 -29.08 -19.07
C SER A 759 3.61 -29.30 -20.18
N PHE A 760 3.66 -30.47 -20.81
CA PHE A 760 2.64 -30.86 -21.78
C PHE A 760 1.36 -31.42 -21.14
N GLY A 761 1.45 -31.91 -19.89
CA GLY A 761 0.32 -32.52 -19.18
C GLY A 761 -0.63 -31.50 -18.57
N GLU A 762 -1.91 -31.85 -18.56
CA GLU A 762 -3.06 -31.04 -18.12
C GLU A 762 -4.02 -31.90 -17.31
N VAL A 763 -4.90 -31.29 -16.51
CA VAL A 763 -5.91 -32.05 -15.74
C VAL A 763 -6.82 -32.86 -16.67
N TYR A 764 -7.29 -32.24 -17.76
CA TYR A 764 -8.07 -32.92 -18.79
C TYR A 764 -7.17 -33.59 -19.84
N PRO A 765 -7.57 -34.77 -20.37
CA PRO A 765 -6.86 -35.40 -21.48
C PRO A 765 -6.67 -34.44 -22.64
N THR A 766 -5.55 -34.58 -23.35
CA THR A 766 -5.17 -33.68 -24.45
C THR A 766 -4.83 -34.46 -25.70
N ASP A 767 -5.59 -34.25 -26.78
CA ASP A 767 -5.41 -34.99 -28.03
C ASP A 767 -4.14 -34.54 -28.75
N GLU A 768 -3.89 -33.24 -28.82
CA GLU A 768 -2.67 -32.67 -29.37
C GLU A 768 -2.24 -31.40 -28.62
N ALA A 769 -0.96 -31.34 -28.26
CA ALA A 769 -0.31 -30.18 -27.68
C ALA A 769 0.93 -29.80 -28.49
N LEU A 770 1.06 -28.52 -28.81
CA LEU A 770 2.12 -27.95 -29.63
C LEU A 770 2.78 -26.78 -28.91
N TYR A 771 4.10 -26.85 -28.75
CA TYR A 771 4.93 -25.74 -28.28
C TYR A 771 5.88 -25.31 -29.39
N LEU A 772 5.79 -24.07 -29.84
CA LEU A 772 6.55 -23.54 -30.97
C LEU A 772 7.45 -22.40 -30.50
N VAL A 773 8.69 -22.38 -30.97
CA VAL A 773 9.65 -21.28 -30.73
C VAL A 773 10.12 -20.76 -32.07
N ASP A 774 9.75 -19.52 -32.38
CA ASP A 774 10.27 -18.74 -33.49
C ASP A 774 11.32 -17.74 -32.96
N ARG A 775 12.55 -17.82 -33.47
CA ARG A 775 13.67 -16.97 -33.05
C ARG A 775 14.49 -16.47 -34.25
N PRO A 776 15.21 -15.34 -34.12
CA PRO A 776 16.28 -14.98 -35.05
C PRO A 776 17.30 -16.11 -35.16
N ALA A 777 17.78 -16.41 -36.38
CA ALA A 777 18.78 -17.45 -36.58
C ALA A 777 20.07 -17.20 -35.77
N SER A 778 20.40 -15.92 -35.52
CA SER A 778 21.56 -15.49 -34.73
C SER A 778 21.48 -15.78 -33.22
N LEU A 779 20.29 -16.10 -32.68
CA LEU A 779 20.10 -16.32 -31.25
C LEU A 779 20.06 -17.82 -30.96
N ALA A 780 21.07 -18.37 -30.31
CA ALA A 780 21.10 -19.79 -29.95
C ALA A 780 20.06 -20.13 -28.86
N ILE A 781 19.45 -21.31 -28.97
CA ILE A 781 18.62 -21.93 -27.92
C ILE A 781 19.09 -23.35 -27.70
N HIS A 782 18.99 -23.80 -26.47
CA HIS A 782 19.29 -25.15 -26.03
C HIS A 782 18.04 -25.70 -25.34
N TYR A 783 17.73 -26.98 -25.55
CA TYR A 783 16.56 -27.60 -24.94
C TYR A 783 16.82 -29.04 -24.49
N GLY A 784 16.11 -29.46 -23.45
CA GLY A 784 16.06 -30.82 -22.94
C GLY A 784 14.62 -31.30 -22.90
N LEU A 785 14.41 -32.55 -23.29
CA LEU A 785 13.10 -33.20 -23.30
C LEU A 785 13.08 -34.30 -22.25
N ARG A 786 12.04 -34.32 -21.42
CA ARG A 786 11.81 -35.41 -20.47
C ARG A 786 10.53 -36.16 -20.83
N ARG A 787 10.60 -37.49 -20.82
CA ARG A 787 9.44 -38.37 -20.96
C ARG A 787 8.78 -38.55 -19.59
N ALA A 788 7.45 -38.63 -19.56
CA ALA A 788 6.74 -39.10 -18.37
C ALA A 788 7.09 -40.59 -18.13
N THR A 789 6.98 -41.07 -16.89
CA THR A 789 7.12 -42.49 -16.57
C THR A 789 6.05 -43.38 -17.23
N ALA A 790 4.94 -42.80 -17.70
CA ALA A 790 3.91 -43.50 -18.47
C ALA A 790 4.39 -43.79 -19.92
N LYS A 791 4.47 -45.08 -20.26
CA LYS A 791 5.22 -45.68 -21.39
C LYS A 791 4.90 -45.27 -22.86
N LYS A 792 4.15 -44.21 -23.20
CA LYS A 792 3.74 -43.99 -24.62
C LYS A 792 3.72 -42.56 -25.20
N SER A 793 4.09 -41.50 -24.50
CA SER A 793 4.09 -40.14 -25.07
C SER A 793 5.48 -39.67 -25.52
N GLN A 794 5.79 -39.84 -26.80
CA GLN A 794 7.00 -39.28 -27.43
C GLN A 794 6.75 -37.83 -27.89
N ILE A 795 7.75 -36.96 -27.67
CA ILE A 795 7.75 -35.58 -28.17
C ILE A 795 8.42 -35.60 -29.55
N SER A 796 7.68 -35.28 -30.62
CA SER A 796 8.26 -35.10 -31.95
C SER A 796 8.73 -33.67 -32.13
N VAL A 797 9.91 -33.48 -32.74
CA VAL A 797 10.52 -32.17 -32.98
C VAL A 797 10.59 -31.90 -34.47
N GLU A 798 10.10 -30.75 -34.90
CA GLU A 798 10.16 -30.27 -36.28
C GLU A 798 10.88 -28.91 -36.32
N GLN A 799 11.76 -28.70 -37.30
CA GLN A 799 12.44 -27.42 -37.50
C GLN A 799 12.22 -26.88 -38.91
N ARG A 800 11.97 -25.58 -39.01
CA ARG A 800 11.86 -24.85 -40.27
C ARG A 800 12.68 -23.57 -40.22
N SER A 801 13.20 -23.12 -41.36
CA SER A 801 13.87 -21.83 -41.50
C SER A 801 13.10 -20.97 -42.49
N ARG A 802 12.87 -19.69 -42.15
CA ARG A 802 12.17 -18.74 -43.01
C ARG A 802 12.65 -17.32 -42.72
N GLY A 803 13.08 -16.58 -43.74
CA GLY A 803 13.40 -15.15 -43.64
C GLY A 803 14.40 -14.78 -42.55
N GLY A 804 15.50 -15.53 -42.41
CA GLY A 804 16.52 -15.29 -41.37
C GLY A 804 16.11 -15.69 -39.94
N ARG A 805 14.96 -16.37 -39.79
CA ARG A 805 14.45 -16.92 -38.53
C ARG A 805 14.42 -18.44 -38.55
N ARG A 806 14.53 -19.05 -37.37
CA ARG A 806 14.40 -20.50 -37.16
C ARG A 806 13.20 -20.77 -36.26
N ILE A 807 12.34 -21.66 -36.73
CA ILE A 807 11.15 -22.13 -36.04
C ILE A 807 11.42 -23.55 -35.58
N THR A 808 11.22 -23.83 -34.29
CA THR A 808 11.30 -25.18 -33.71
C THR A 808 9.98 -25.51 -33.05
N ALA A 809 9.35 -26.61 -33.45
CA ALA A 809 8.05 -27.05 -32.97
C ALA A 809 8.17 -28.38 -32.23
N PHE A 810 7.64 -28.45 -31.02
CA PHE A 810 7.59 -29.62 -30.15
C PHE A 810 6.14 -30.07 -30.04
N ARG A 811 5.83 -31.26 -30.55
CA ARG A 811 4.46 -31.78 -30.61
C ARG A 811 4.33 -33.05 -29.79
N VAL A 812 3.23 -33.15 -29.07
CA VAL A 812 2.84 -34.34 -28.31
C VAL A 812 1.38 -34.66 -28.60
N ARG A 813 1.06 -35.94 -28.75
CA ARG A 813 -0.29 -36.42 -29.06
C ARG A 813 -0.77 -37.43 -28.03
N ARG A 814 -2.09 -37.53 -27.86
CA ARG A 814 -2.78 -38.52 -27.02
C ARG A 814 -2.22 -38.56 -25.59
N LEU A 815 -2.27 -37.41 -24.92
CA LEU A 815 -1.88 -37.26 -23.53
C LEU A 815 -3.06 -37.60 -22.61
N ALA A 816 -2.81 -38.52 -21.67
CA ALA A 816 -3.74 -38.78 -20.58
C ALA A 816 -3.88 -37.53 -19.69
N GLY A 817 -5.07 -37.34 -19.14
CA GLY A 817 -5.33 -36.28 -18.16
C GLY A 817 -4.62 -36.58 -16.84
N LEU A 818 -4.18 -35.54 -16.16
CA LEU A 818 -3.61 -35.61 -14.82
C LEU A 818 -4.73 -35.56 -13.80
N PHE A 819 -4.80 -36.55 -12.92
CA PHE A 819 -5.73 -36.52 -11.80
C PHE A 819 -5.23 -35.54 -10.73
N GLU A 820 -6.13 -34.70 -10.21
CA GLU A 820 -5.92 -33.94 -8.99
C GLU A 820 -5.99 -34.91 -7.81
N LEU A 821 -4.83 -35.38 -7.40
CA LEU A 821 -4.66 -36.29 -6.27
C LEU A 821 -3.74 -35.62 -5.26
N GLU A 822 -4.06 -35.73 -3.98
CA GLU A 822 -3.12 -35.38 -2.93
C GLU A 822 -1.98 -36.41 -2.86
N HIS A 823 -0.84 -36.02 -2.28
CA HIS A 823 0.27 -36.94 -2.02
C HIS A 823 0.82 -37.64 -3.27
N VAL A 824 0.99 -36.92 -4.38
CA VAL A 824 1.53 -37.45 -5.64
C VAL A 824 2.96 -36.97 -5.93
N PRO A 825 3.71 -37.69 -6.77
CA PRO A 825 4.98 -37.20 -7.32
C PRO A 825 4.85 -35.86 -8.03
N GLY A 826 5.96 -35.11 -8.01
CA GLY A 826 6.01 -33.79 -8.63
C GLY A 826 5.73 -33.83 -10.14
N LEU A 827 5.28 -32.68 -10.67
CA LEU A 827 4.71 -32.59 -12.03
C LEU A 827 5.64 -33.12 -13.13
N SER A 828 6.95 -32.88 -13.04
CA SER A 828 7.93 -33.32 -14.06
C SER A 828 8.08 -34.84 -14.19
N LEU A 829 7.60 -35.62 -13.21
CA LEU A 829 7.57 -37.08 -13.29
C LEU A 829 6.29 -37.61 -13.94
N ARG A 830 5.19 -36.84 -13.88
CA ARG A 830 3.86 -37.26 -14.31
C ARG A 830 3.52 -36.82 -15.73
N ALA A 831 4.19 -35.82 -16.26
CA ALA A 831 3.94 -35.27 -17.60
C ALA A 831 5.23 -35.14 -18.42
N PRO A 832 5.16 -35.26 -19.76
CA PRO A 832 6.28 -34.88 -20.61
C PRO A 832 6.58 -33.38 -20.44
N THR A 833 7.85 -33.03 -20.37
CA THR A 833 8.27 -31.63 -20.19
C THR A 833 9.33 -31.22 -21.21
N LEU A 834 9.27 -29.94 -21.59
CA LEU A 834 10.29 -29.24 -22.38
C LEU A 834 10.97 -28.22 -21.48
N HIS A 835 12.28 -28.35 -21.30
CA HIS A 835 13.12 -27.33 -20.70
C HIS A 835 13.89 -26.63 -21.82
N ILE A 836 13.79 -25.30 -21.94
CA ILE A 836 14.45 -24.53 -23.00
C ILE A 836 15.12 -23.29 -22.42
N SER A 837 16.29 -22.92 -22.92
CA SER A 837 17.03 -21.74 -22.47
C SER A 837 18.00 -21.22 -23.54
N THR A 838 18.33 -19.93 -23.49
CA THR A 838 19.46 -19.33 -24.21
C THR A 838 20.79 -19.48 -23.47
N ILE A 839 20.77 -19.96 -22.21
CA ILE A 839 21.97 -20.25 -21.42
C ILE A 839 22.25 -21.75 -21.43
N ALA A 840 23.43 -22.15 -21.90
CA ALA A 840 23.77 -23.55 -22.14
C ALA A 840 24.09 -24.35 -20.86
N SER A 841 24.55 -23.68 -19.78
CA SER A 841 25.07 -24.35 -18.58
C SER A 841 24.61 -23.74 -17.25
N TRP A 842 24.56 -24.56 -16.21
CA TRP A 842 24.31 -24.13 -14.83
C TRP A 842 25.38 -23.16 -14.30
N SER A 843 26.65 -23.35 -14.65
CA SER A 843 27.73 -22.44 -14.22
C SER A 843 27.58 -21.04 -14.81
N GLU A 844 27.22 -20.95 -16.09
CA GLU A 844 26.95 -19.67 -16.72
C GLU A 844 25.77 -18.96 -16.04
N LEU A 845 24.66 -19.68 -15.80
CA LEU A 845 23.52 -19.14 -15.07
C LEU A 845 23.94 -18.65 -13.68
N ALA A 846 24.68 -19.48 -12.94
CA ALA A 846 25.09 -19.16 -11.57
C ALA A 846 26.01 -17.94 -11.51
N ARG A 847 26.89 -17.75 -12.49
CA ARG A 847 27.76 -16.58 -12.62
C ARG A 847 26.94 -15.32 -12.94
N ARG A 848 26.07 -15.38 -13.95
CA ARG A 848 25.22 -14.25 -14.35
C ARG A 848 24.26 -13.83 -13.23
N TYR A 849 23.62 -14.79 -12.58
CA TYR A 849 22.68 -14.52 -11.49
C TYR A 849 23.38 -13.98 -10.24
N ARG A 850 24.59 -14.46 -9.90
CA ARG A 850 25.39 -13.86 -8.81
C ARG A 850 25.71 -12.40 -9.04
N ALA A 851 26.13 -12.04 -10.26
CA ALA A 851 26.38 -10.64 -10.61
C ALA A 851 25.11 -9.80 -10.51
N PHE A 852 23.97 -10.35 -10.95
CA PHE A 852 22.67 -9.70 -10.89
C PHE A 852 22.16 -9.50 -9.45
N ALA A 853 22.34 -10.48 -8.57
CA ALA A 853 21.88 -10.48 -7.19
C ALA A 853 22.83 -9.75 -6.21
N ALA A 854 24.04 -9.39 -6.63
CA ALA A 854 25.03 -8.75 -5.78
C ALA A 854 24.53 -7.40 -5.20
N PRO A 855 24.69 -7.15 -3.89
CA PRO A 855 24.38 -5.86 -3.29
C PRO A 855 25.20 -4.73 -3.90
N THR A 856 24.57 -3.56 -4.06
CA THR A 856 25.25 -2.39 -4.65
C THR A 856 26.35 -1.84 -3.72
N LYS A 857 27.38 -1.18 -4.29
CA LYS A 857 28.45 -0.54 -3.49
C LYS A 857 27.89 0.54 -2.54
N SER A 858 26.88 1.28 -2.96
CA SER A 858 26.19 2.27 -2.12
C SER A 858 25.44 1.63 -0.95
N ALA A 859 24.73 0.52 -1.19
CA ALA A 859 24.04 -0.22 -0.13
C ALA A 859 25.01 -0.71 0.96
N ARG A 860 26.19 -1.24 0.60
CA ARG A 860 27.22 -1.68 1.55
C ARG A 860 27.79 -0.55 2.42
N ARG A 861 27.74 0.69 1.95
CA ARG A 861 28.21 1.88 2.70
C ARG A 861 27.10 2.54 3.55
N SER A 862 25.87 2.05 3.44
CA SER A 862 24.71 2.64 4.13
C SER A 862 24.74 2.43 5.66
N ILE A 863 24.04 3.30 6.39
CA ILE A 863 23.84 3.18 7.85
C ILE A 863 23.14 1.86 8.19
N GLY A 864 22.17 1.44 7.37
CA GLY A 864 21.46 0.17 7.56
C GLY A 864 22.38 -1.05 7.49
N TRP A 865 23.39 -1.02 6.61
CA TRP A 865 24.40 -2.09 6.53
C TRP A 865 25.24 -2.17 7.80
N ARG A 866 25.74 -1.03 8.30
CA ARG A 866 26.50 -1.00 9.57
C ARG A 866 25.66 -1.49 10.75
N ALA A 867 24.37 -1.17 10.78
CA ALA A 867 23.45 -1.64 11.82
C ALA A 867 23.21 -3.16 11.75
N LEU A 868 23.10 -3.72 10.54
CA LEU A 868 23.07 -5.17 10.31
C LEU A 868 24.34 -5.84 10.82
N GLU A 869 25.52 -5.30 10.49
CA GLU A 869 26.79 -5.87 10.91
C GLU A 869 26.94 -5.86 12.43
N LYS A 870 26.61 -4.72 13.06
CA LYS A 870 26.60 -4.60 14.52
C LYS A 870 25.69 -5.66 15.14
N LYS A 871 24.48 -5.84 14.60
CA LYS A 871 23.54 -6.85 15.11
C LYS A 871 24.09 -8.27 14.95
N ALA A 872 24.75 -8.60 13.85
CA ALA A 872 25.38 -9.90 13.65
C ALA A 872 26.49 -10.17 14.69
N ARG A 873 27.35 -9.18 14.96
CA ARG A 873 28.38 -9.26 16.01
C ARG A 873 27.76 -9.36 17.41
N ASP A 874 26.72 -8.58 17.69
CA ASP A 874 26.01 -8.62 18.98
C ASP A 874 25.36 -10.00 19.24
N LEU A 875 24.73 -10.61 18.22
CA LEU A 875 24.09 -11.93 18.31
C LEU A 875 25.09 -13.07 18.52
N THR A 876 26.34 -12.87 18.13
CA THR A 876 27.39 -13.90 18.15
C THR A 876 28.44 -13.67 19.24
N ARG A 877 28.32 -12.57 20.01
CA ARG A 877 29.23 -12.23 21.10
C ARG A 877 29.23 -13.34 22.14
N GLY A 878 30.42 -13.82 22.50
CA GLY A 878 30.62 -14.88 23.50
C GLY A 878 30.25 -16.29 23.03
N LEU A 879 29.80 -16.49 21.78
CA LEU A 879 29.53 -17.83 21.25
C LEU A 879 30.80 -18.44 20.66
N SER A 880 31.21 -19.59 21.18
CA SER A 880 32.26 -20.42 20.59
C SER A 880 31.68 -21.33 19.51
N GLY A 881 32.44 -21.52 18.42
CA GLY A 881 32.10 -22.46 17.34
C GLY A 881 31.21 -21.88 16.23
N THR A 882 31.43 -22.37 15.01
CA THR A 882 30.70 -21.93 13.80
C THR A 882 29.21 -22.25 13.89
N ARG A 883 28.83 -23.46 14.33
CA ARG A 883 27.43 -23.89 14.42
C ARG A 883 26.59 -23.00 15.35
N ALA A 884 27.12 -22.61 16.50
CA ALA A 884 26.42 -21.75 17.46
C ALA A 884 26.17 -20.34 16.87
N ARG A 885 27.17 -19.77 16.20
CA ARG A 885 27.04 -18.47 15.51
C ARG A 885 26.01 -18.51 14.39
N VAL A 886 26.02 -19.57 13.58
CA VAL A 886 24.99 -19.78 12.54
C VAL A 886 23.61 -19.91 13.15
N ALA A 887 23.44 -20.71 14.20
CA ALA A 887 22.14 -20.93 14.85
C ALA A 887 21.55 -19.63 15.41
N ALA A 888 22.37 -18.77 16.02
CA ALA A 888 21.96 -17.47 16.54
C ALA A 888 21.46 -16.53 15.42
N ILE A 889 22.20 -16.44 14.31
CA ILE A 889 21.82 -15.62 13.15
C ILE A 889 20.59 -16.19 12.44
N HIS A 890 20.55 -17.50 12.20
CA HIS A 890 19.40 -18.21 11.62
C HIS A 890 18.12 -17.91 12.40
N ARG A 891 18.16 -18.11 13.73
CA ARG A 891 17.03 -17.83 14.63
C ARG A 891 16.58 -16.37 14.55
N PHE A 892 17.53 -15.43 14.52
CA PHE A 892 17.18 -14.02 14.37
C PHE A 892 16.47 -13.73 13.04
N VAL A 893 17.00 -14.23 11.92
CA VAL A 893 16.42 -13.98 10.60
C VAL A 893 15.06 -14.66 10.45
N THR A 894 14.88 -15.88 10.95
CA THR A 894 13.60 -16.61 10.85
C THR A 894 12.53 -16.01 11.76
N GLN A 895 12.88 -15.59 12.98
CA GLN A 895 11.90 -15.10 13.96
C GLN A 895 11.67 -13.59 13.94
N SER A 896 12.67 -12.78 13.54
CA SER A 896 12.60 -11.30 13.61
C SER A 896 12.35 -10.63 12.26
N ILE A 897 12.37 -11.37 11.16
CA ILE A 897 12.12 -10.85 9.80
C ILE A 897 10.92 -11.59 9.23
N ARG A 898 9.82 -10.87 8.98
CA ARG A 898 8.58 -11.48 8.47
C ARG A 898 8.75 -11.93 7.03
N TYR A 899 8.23 -13.10 6.70
CA TYR A 899 8.13 -13.55 5.31
C TYR A 899 7.01 -12.78 4.62
N VAL A 900 7.35 -11.94 3.65
CA VAL A 900 6.40 -11.18 2.83
C VAL A 900 6.95 -11.20 1.41
N GLY A 901 6.27 -11.91 0.52
CA GLY A 901 6.63 -11.98 -0.89
C GLY A 901 6.34 -10.66 -1.58
N LEU A 902 7.35 -9.88 -1.96
CA LEU A 902 7.17 -8.69 -2.79
C LEU A 902 7.83 -8.94 -4.14
N GLU A 903 7.11 -9.62 -5.03
CA GLU A 903 7.62 -10.02 -6.33
C GLU A 903 7.23 -8.99 -7.40
N LEU A 904 7.68 -7.76 -7.18
CA LEU A 904 7.34 -6.62 -8.03
C LEU A 904 8.47 -6.31 -9.03
N GLY A 905 8.16 -6.31 -10.32
CA GLY A 905 9.07 -6.09 -11.43
C GLY A 905 10.33 -6.95 -11.33
N VAL A 906 11.50 -6.31 -11.41
CA VAL A 906 12.80 -6.98 -11.31
C VAL A 906 12.98 -7.72 -9.98
N HIS A 907 12.30 -7.29 -8.92
CA HIS A 907 12.37 -7.91 -7.59
C HIS A 907 11.57 -9.21 -7.48
N GLY A 908 10.90 -9.68 -8.54
CA GLY A 908 10.53 -11.11 -8.65
C GLY A 908 11.77 -12.01 -8.68
N TYR A 909 12.86 -11.56 -9.30
CA TYR A 909 14.09 -12.34 -9.48
C TYR A 909 15.27 -11.81 -8.66
N LYS A 910 15.38 -10.48 -8.49
CA LYS A 910 16.47 -9.83 -7.77
C LYS A 910 16.11 -9.62 -6.29
N PRO A 911 16.94 -10.08 -5.35
CA PRO A 911 16.73 -9.75 -3.94
C PRO A 911 16.89 -8.23 -3.71
N TYR A 912 16.10 -7.70 -2.78
CA TYR A 912 16.33 -6.38 -2.20
C TYR A 912 17.65 -6.36 -1.42
N ASP A 913 18.28 -5.19 -1.33
CA ASP A 913 19.53 -5.04 -0.57
C ASP A 913 19.35 -5.47 0.90
N PRO A 914 20.28 -6.27 1.47
CA PRO A 914 20.20 -6.74 2.87
C PRO A 914 19.95 -5.65 3.92
N ALA A 915 20.53 -4.46 3.74
CA ALA A 915 20.32 -3.31 4.61
C ALA A 915 18.85 -2.83 4.60
N THR A 916 18.20 -2.87 3.44
CA THR A 916 16.79 -2.52 3.26
C THR A 916 15.90 -3.56 3.95
N VAL A 917 16.15 -4.85 3.71
CA VAL A 917 15.42 -5.96 4.33
C VAL A 917 15.55 -5.91 5.86
N TYR A 918 16.77 -5.69 6.36
CA TYR A 918 17.04 -5.52 7.79
C TYR A 918 16.27 -4.35 8.41
N THR A 919 16.23 -3.20 7.72
CA THR A 919 15.55 -1.99 8.21
C THR A 919 14.03 -2.16 8.22
N ARG A 920 13.44 -2.72 7.16
CA ARG A 920 11.98 -2.88 7.03
C ARG A 920 11.42 -4.08 7.80
N ARG A 921 12.27 -5.03 8.22
CA ARG A 921 11.91 -6.24 8.98
C ARG A 921 10.97 -7.21 8.26
N PHE A 922 10.97 -7.20 6.93
CA PHE A 922 10.28 -8.20 6.11
C PHE A 922 10.98 -8.40 4.76
N GLY A 923 10.75 -9.56 4.14
CA GLY A 923 11.24 -9.90 2.80
C GLY A 923 10.82 -11.30 2.40
N ASP A 924 11.05 -11.65 1.14
CA ASP A 924 10.75 -12.95 0.57
C ASP A 924 11.92 -13.95 0.74
N CYS A 925 11.93 -15.05 -0.02
CA CYS A 925 12.91 -16.12 0.13
C CYS A 925 14.33 -15.67 -0.19
N LYS A 926 14.52 -15.04 -1.36
CA LYS A 926 15.81 -14.51 -1.80
C LYS A 926 16.27 -13.35 -0.92
N ASP A 927 15.36 -12.49 -0.46
CA ASP A 927 15.68 -11.39 0.46
C ASP A 927 16.22 -11.88 1.80
N LYS A 928 15.55 -12.86 2.41
CA LYS A 928 15.94 -13.41 3.71
C LYS A 928 17.22 -14.25 3.60
N ALA A 929 17.39 -14.99 2.49
CA ALA A 929 18.65 -15.68 2.20
C ALA A 929 19.82 -14.71 2.07
N MET A 930 19.67 -13.63 1.28
CA MET A 930 20.71 -12.61 1.14
C MET A 930 20.99 -11.86 2.44
N LEU A 931 19.97 -11.56 3.25
CA LEU A 931 20.12 -10.97 4.57
C LEU A 931 20.95 -11.87 5.49
N MET A 932 20.59 -13.15 5.58
CA MET A 932 21.31 -14.11 6.40
C MET A 932 22.75 -14.30 5.91
N GLN A 933 22.98 -14.35 4.59
CA GLN A 933 24.31 -14.42 3.99
C GLN A 933 25.19 -13.23 4.41
N ALA A 934 24.66 -12.01 4.33
CA ALA A 934 25.40 -10.81 4.73
C ALA A 934 25.75 -10.78 6.22
N MET A 935 24.81 -11.22 7.08
CA MET A 935 25.06 -11.33 8.53
C MET A 935 26.11 -12.40 8.85
N LEU A 936 26.07 -13.55 8.18
CA LEU A 936 27.06 -14.62 8.34
C LEU A 936 28.45 -14.20 7.87
N ALA A 937 28.54 -13.51 6.73
CA ALA A 937 29.80 -12.98 6.22
C ALA A 937 30.45 -12.00 7.20
N THR A 938 29.66 -11.20 7.93
CA THR A 938 30.16 -10.26 8.96
C THR A 938 30.94 -10.96 10.08
N VAL A 939 30.58 -12.21 10.39
CA VAL A 939 31.18 -13.01 11.48
C VAL A 939 32.12 -14.10 10.94
N GLY A 940 32.57 -13.97 9.69
CA GLY A 940 33.54 -14.87 9.06
C GLY A 940 32.97 -16.23 8.65
N VAL A 941 31.64 -16.37 8.53
CA VAL A 941 31.01 -17.63 8.08
C VAL A 941 30.61 -17.52 6.61
N SER A 942 31.21 -18.37 5.77
CA SER A 942 30.86 -18.48 4.35
C SER A 942 29.48 -19.12 4.17
N ALA A 943 28.66 -18.52 3.32
CA ALA A 943 27.34 -19.01 2.94
C ALA A 943 27.09 -18.73 1.46
N GLN A 944 26.50 -19.68 0.76
CA GLN A 944 26.26 -19.61 -0.69
C GLN A 944 24.76 -19.55 -0.94
N LEU A 945 24.30 -18.50 -1.62
CA LEU A 945 22.92 -18.42 -2.09
C LEU A 945 22.62 -19.65 -2.97
N THR A 946 21.47 -20.26 -2.73
CA THR A 946 21.07 -21.51 -3.36
C THR A 946 19.68 -21.36 -3.92
N LEU A 947 19.53 -21.55 -5.23
CA LEU A 947 18.23 -21.59 -5.89
C LEU A 947 17.63 -22.98 -5.74
N VAL A 948 16.36 -23.06 -5.41
CA VAL A 948 15.66 -24.29 -5.06
C VAL A 948 14.49 -24.48 -6.00
N ARG A 949 14.42 -25.69 -6.56
CA ARG A 949 13.22 -26.21 -7.18
C ARG A 949 12.59 -27.15 -6.18
N THR A 950 11.49 -26.70 -5.58
CA THR A 950 10.80 -27.46 -4.55
C THR A 950 10.29 -28.80 -5.10
N ARG A 951 10.14 -29.76 -4.19
CA ARG A 951 9.87 -31.15 -4.51
C ARG A 951 8.58 -31.37 -5.32
N ASP A 952 7.55 -30.57 -5.09
CA ASP A 952 6.26 -30.62 -5.79
C ASP A 952 6.37 -30.35 -7.30
N LEU A 953 7.42 -29.66 -7.74
CA LEU A 953 7.71 -29.47 -9.16
C LEU A 953 8.44 -30.68 -9.79
N GLY A 954 8.92 -31.61 -8.95
CA GLY A 954 9.68 -32.81 -9.34
C GLY A 954 11.12 -32.50 -9.74
N PRO A 955 11.99 -33.52 -9.86
CA PRO A 955 13.38 -33.35 -10.25
C PRO A 955 13.51 -32.80 -11.68
N ILE A 956 14.68 -32.27 -12.02
CA ILE A 956 15.05 -31.97 -13.41
C ILE A 956 16.40 -32.61 -13.71
N ASP A 957 16.53 -33.10 -14.93
CA ASP A 957 17.77 -33.69 -15.42
C ASP A 957 18.39 -32.77 -16.49
N GLY A 958 19.70 -32.85 -16.66
CA GLY A 958 20.42 -32.14 -17.74
C GLY A 958 21.29 -30.95 -17.28
N ARG A 959 22.08 -30.44 -18.22
CA ARG A 959 23.06 -29.36 -18.01
C ARG A 959 22.53 -27.96 -18.29
N LEU A 960 21.31 -27.86 -18.83
CA LEU A 960 20.73 -26.63 -19.36
C LEU A 960 20.44 -25.60 -18.27
N GLY A 961 21.10 -24.44 -18.29
CA GLY A 961 20.90 -23.40 -17.27
C GLY A 961 19.64 -22.55 -17.51
N SER A 962 18.67 -22.59 -16.60
CA SER A 962 17.50 -21.68 -16.63
C SER A 962 17.09 -21.26 -15.22
N LEU A 963 16.64 -20.01 -15.06
CA LEU A 963 15.96 -19.56 -13.83
C LEU A 963 14.50 -20.05 -13.77
N ALA A 964 13.89 -20.40 -14.91
CA ALA A 964 12.47 -20.76 -14.99
C ALA A 964 12.11 -22.04 -14.21
N VAL A 965 13.10 -22.82 -13.79
CA VAL A 965 12.89 -24.08 -13.06
C VAL A 965 12.88 -23.93 -11.54
N PHE A 966 13.34 -22.79 -11.00
CA PHE A 966 13.44 -22.54 -9.57
C PHE A 966 12.29 -21.67 -9.09
N ASN A 967 11.76 -21.98 -7.91
CA ASN A 967 10.64 -21.27 -7.30
C ASN A 967 10.92 -20.87 -5.84
N HIS A 968 12.09 -21.19 -5.30
CA HIS A 968 12.48 -20.84 -3.93
C HIS A 968 14.00 -20.56 -3.81
N ALA A 969 14.42 -19.96 -2.71
CA ALA A 969 15.82 -19.64 -2.44
C ALA A 969 16.20 -19.80 -0.96
N MET A 970 17.39 -20.35 -0.71
CA MET A 970 17.94 -20.60 0.63
C MET A 970 19.47 -20.46 0.64
N LEU A 971 20.14 -20.91 1.71
CA LEU A 971 21.60 -20.92 1.80
C LEU A 971 22.19 -22.33 1.92
N TYR A 972 23.32 -22.56 1.28
CA TYR A 972 24.23 -23.66 1.57
C TYR A 972 25.39 -23.14 2.43
N LEU A 973 25.73 -23.87 3.49
CA LEU A 973 26.78 -23.52 4.45
C LEU A 973 27.92 -24.55 4.36
N PRO A 974 28.99 -24.26 3.59
CA PRO A 974 30.06 -25.24 3.32
C PRO A 974 30.72 -25.78 4.59
N SER A 975 31.02 -24.91 5.56
CA SER A 975 31.68 -25.28 6.82
C SER A 975 30.88 -26.23 7.71
N LEU A 976 29.56 -26.33 7.48
CA LEU A 976 28.67 -27.22 8.22
C LEU A 976 28.06 -28.31 7.33
N ARG A 977 28.36 -28.30 6.02
CA ARG A 977 27.78 -29.18 4.99
C ARG A 977 26.25 -29.27 5.07
N LEU A 978 25.58 -28.15 5.34
CA LEU A 978 24.12 -28.12 5.53
C LEU A 978 23.45 -26.99 4.77
N PHE A 979 22.17 -27.21 4.44
CA PHE A 979 21.29 -26.19 3.89
C PHE A 979 20.49 -25.51 5.03
N ALA A 980 20.29 -24.20 4.90
CA ALA A 980 19.52 -23.41 5.85
C ALA A 980 18.51 -22.56 5.10
N ASP A 981 17.22 -22.81 5.36
CA ASP A 981 16.12 -22.02 4.83
C ASP A 981 15.67 -20.95 5.85
N PRO A 982 16.02 -19.67 5.63
CA PRO A 982 15.65 -18.59 6.54
C PRO A 982 14.16 -18.23 6.50
N THR A 983 13.40 -18.78 5.55
CA THR A 983 11.94 -18.58 5.42
C THR A 983 11.14 -19.50 6.32
N SER A 984 11.76 -20.59 6.78
CA SER A 984 11.09 -21.58 7.61
C SER A 984 11.12 -21.21 9.09
N THR A 985 10.13 -20.41 9.52
CA THR A 985 10.03 -19.84 10.88
C THR A 985 10.12 -20.86 12.02
N TYR A 986 9.71 -22.12 11.80
CA TYR A 986 9.57 -23.13 12.84
C TYR A 986 10.53 -24.32 12.71
N ASN A 987 11.40 -24.33 11.70
CA ASN A 987 12.39 -25.39 11.50
C ASN A 987 13.72 -25.05 12.19
N ALA A 988 14.37 -26.07 12.76
CA ALA A 988 15.71 -25.95 13.33
C ALA A 988 16.78 -25.73 12.27
N LEU A 989 17.96 -25.24 12.69
CA LEU A 989 19.14 -25.24 11.82
C LEU A 989 19.51 -26.68 11.43
N GLY A 990 19.48 -26.98 10.13
CA GLY A 990 19.70 -28.31 9.59
C GLY A 990 18.43 -29.13 9.37
N GLU A 991 17.25 -28.61 9.75
CA GLU A 991 15.96 -29.15 9.34
C GLU A 991 15.41 -28.31 8.18
N LEU A 992 15.00 -28.97 7.09
CA LEU A 992 14.33 -28.30 5.98
C LEU A 992 12.81 -28.51 6.06
N PRO A 993 11.99 -27.54 5.61
CA PRO A 993 10.57 -27.78 5.42
C PRO A 993 10.38 -28.86 4.35
N LEU A 994 9.20 -29.49 4.36
CA LEU A 994 8.97 -30.68 3.58
C LEU A 994 9.21 -30.49 2.07
N VAL A 995 8.80 -29.34 1.53
CA VAL A 995 8.95 -28.98 0.12
C VAL A 995 10.41 -28.81 -0.32
N ASP A 996 11.34 -28.61 0.62
CA ASP A 996 12.77 -28.40 0.38
C ASP A 996 13.61 -29.66 0.62
N GLN A 997 12.99 -30.77 1.05
CA GLN A 997 13.66 -32.06 1.23
C GLN A 997 13.61 -32.88 -0.06
N ASP A 998 14.72 -33.56 -0.39
CA ASP A 998 14.96 -34.20 -1.70
C ASP A 998 14.70 -33.27 -2.90
N ALA A 999 14.86 -31.96 -2.69
CA ALA A 999 14.65 -30.91 -3.67
C ALA A 999 15.89 -30.75 -4.56
N THR A 1000 15.68 -30.37 -5.82
CA THR A 1000 16.77 -30.07 -6.76
C THR A 1000 17.25 -28.65 -6.53
N VAL A 1001 18.56 -28.45 -6.36
CA VAL A 1001 19.13 -27.15 -6.00
C VAL A 1001 20.33 -26.77 -6.85
N LEU A 1002 20.46 -25.47 -7.14
CA LEU A 1002 21.66 -24.88 -7.70
C LEU A 1002 22.34 -24.01 -6.63
N VAL A 1003 23.47 -24.50 -6.13
CA VAL A 1003 24.32 -23.71 -5.23
C VAL A 1003 25.13 -22.74 -6.08
N LEU A 1004 25.08 -21.46 -5.76
CA LEU A 1004 25.79 -20.42 -6.49
C LEU A 1004 27.25 -20.32 -6.02
N ASP A 1005 27.97 -21.44 -6.05
CA ASP A 1005 29.37 -21.53 -5.62
C ASP A 1005 30.36 -21.54 -6.79
N GLY A 1006 29.93 -21.88 -8.00
CA GLY A 1006 30.78 -21.87 -9.22
C GLY A 1006 30.69 -23.17 -10.00
N ASN A 1007 30.06 -24.19 -9.40
CA ASN A 1007 29.99 -25.52 -9.98
C ASN A 1007 28.88 -25.66 -11.04
N GLU A 1008 29.14 -26.55 -12.00
CA GLU A 1008 28.25 -26.85 -13.14
C GLU A 1008 27.08 -27.79 -12.80
N ARG A 1009 26.99 -28.27 -11.55
CA ARG A 1009 26.09 -29.38 -11.20
C ARG A 1009 24.98 -28.95 -10.25
N LEU A 1010 23.76 -29.37 -10.58
CA LEU A 1010 22.66 -29.40 -9.62
C LEU A 1010 22.98 -30.40 -8.51
N ARG A 1011 22.56 -30.07 -7.29
CA ARG A 1011 22.64 -30.96 -6.12
C ARG A 1011 21.22 -31.34 -5.69
N ARG A 1012 21.11 -32.35 -4.82
CA ARG A 1012 19.88 -32.63 -4.09
C ARG A 1012 20.07 -32.33 -2.61
N THR A 1013 19.04 -31.79 -1.98
CA THR A 1013 18.99 -31.72 -0.51
C THR A 1013 18.80 -33.12 0.06
N ALA A 1014 19.11 -33.31 1.35
CA ALA A 1014 18.84 -34.58 2.00
C ALA A 1014 17.33 -34.89 1.98
N GLY A 1015 16.99 -36.14 1.69
CA GLY A 1015 15.62 -36.63 1.78
C GLY A 1015 15.16 -36.80 3.23
N PRO A 1016 13.84 -36.91 3.47
CA PRO A 1016 13.31 -37.20 4.80
C PRO A 1016 13.78 -38.57 5.27
N ARG A 1017 14.28 -38.65 6.51
CA ARG A 1017 14.56 -39.92 7.17
C ARG A 1017 13.64 -40.09 8.37
N ALA A 1018 13.12 -41.30 8.57
CA ALA A 1018 12.22 -41.61 9.68
C ALA A 1018 12.84 -41.32 11.05
N ASP A 1019 14.15 -41.59 11.21
CA ASP A 1019 14.90 -41.33 12.46
C ASP A 1019 15.08 -39.84 12.78
N GLN A 1020 14.96 -38.96 11.78
CA GLN A 1020 14.99 -37.50 11.91
C GLN A 1020 13.59 -36.89 12.05
N ASN A 1021 12.53 -37.67 11.81
CA ASN A 1021 11.14 -37.24 11.85
C ASN A 1021 10.35 -38.06 12.87
N ARG A 1022 10.67 -37.86 14.15
CA ARG A 1022 10.11 -38.66 15.25
C ARG A 1022 9.01 -37.93 16.02
N LEU A 1023 8.00 -38.68 16.44
CA LEU A 1023 7.01 -38.24 17.42
C LEU A 1023 6.76 -39.37 18.43
N HIS A 1024 7.21 -39.16 19.66
CA HIS A 1024 7.00 -40.09 20.76
C HIS A 1024 6.08 -39.46 21.80
N ILE A 1025 5.02 -40.17 22.18
CA ILE A 1025 4.05 -39.74 23.19
C ILE A 1025 3.95 -40.84 24.25
N HIS A 1026 4.00 -40.45 25.52
CA HIS A 1026 3.89 -41.36 26.65
C HIS A 1026 2.90 -40.80 27.65
N PHE A 1027 1.96 -41.63 28.10
CA PHE A 1027 1.04 -41.35 29.18
C PHE A 1027 1.26 -42.33 30.33
N ALA A 1028 1.37 -41.83 31.54
CA ALA A 1028 1.37 -42.62 32.76
C ALA A 1028 0.10 -42.29 33.56
N LEU A 1029 -0.74 -43.29 33.79
CA LEU A 1029 -1.98 -43.20 34.56
C LEU A 1029 -1.76 -43.78 35.95
N ARG A 1030 -2.11 -42.99 36.97
CA ARG A 1030 -2.12 -43.42 38.36
C ARG A 1030 -3.49 -43.15 38.96
N ARG A 1031 -4.10 -44.18 39.55
CA ARG A 1031 -5.35 -44.04 40.27
C ARG A 1031 -5.12 -43.23 41.55
N THR A 1032 -5.97 -42.24 41.79
CA THR A 1032 -5.92 -41.40 43.01
C THR A 1032 -7.15 -41.59 43.91
N LYS A 1033 -8.30 -41.91 43.31
CA LYS A 1033 -9.56 -42.32 43.97
C LYS A 1033 -10.24 -43.35 43.07
N ALA A 1034 -11.33 -43.97 43.53
CA ALA A 1034 -12.00 -45.09 42.87
C ALA A 1034 -11.96 -45.05 41.33
N TRP A 1035 -12.45 -43.97 40.72
CA TRP A 1035 -12.44 -43.76 39.26
C TRP A 1035 -11.84 -42.41 38.85
N HIS A 1036 -10.89 -41.90 39.65
CA HIS A 1036 -10.19 -40.66 39.36
C HIS A 1036 -8.70 -40.92 39.15
N PHE A 1037 -8.18 -40.50 37.99
CA PHE A 1037 -6.82 -40.77 37.56
C PHE A 1037 -6.02 -39.47 37.40
N ALA A 1038 -4.80 -39.49 37.90
CA ALA A 1038 -3.77 -38.54 37.51
C ALA A 1038 -3.07 -39.05 36.25
N ILE A 1039 -2.95 -38.19 35.24
CA ILE A 1039 -2.24 -38.46 33.98
C ILE A 1039 -0.96 -37.64 33.99
N HIS A 1040 0.19 -38.30 33.89
CA HIS A 1040 1.48 -37.68 33.60
C HIS A 1040 1.84 -37.97 32.14
N GLY A 1041 1.93 -36.92 31.32
CA GLY A 1041 2.25 -37.04 29.90
C GLY A 1041 3.63 -36.50 29.56
N ARG A 1042 4.32 -37.19 28.64
CA ARG A 1042 5.56 -36.73 27.98
C ARG A 1042 5.40 -36.84 26.48
N LEU A 1043 5.74 -35.77 25.76
CA LEU A 1043 5.78 -35.74 24.30
C LEU A 1043 7.15 -35.27 23.83
N GLU A 1044 7.72 -35.98 22.87
CA GLU A 1044 8.98 -35.62 22.22
C GLU A 1044 8.80 -35.64 20.70
N ALA A 1045 9.19 -34.54 20.06
CA ALA A 1045 9.08 -34.41 18.61
C ALA A 1045 10.35 -33.83 17.99
N THR A 1046 10.70 -34.32 16.79
CA THR A 1046 11.82 -33.86 15.95
C THR A 1046 11.36 -33.68 14.49
N GLY A 1047 12.10 -32.94 13.68
CA GLY A 1047 11.78 -32.79 12.26
C GLY A 1047 10.41 -32.15 12.00
N SER A 1048 9.62 -32.72 11.09
CA SER A 1048 8.33 -32.16 10.67
C SER A 1048 7.30 -32.15 11.81
N HIS A 1049 7.37 -33.13 12.72
CA HIS A 1049 6.52 -33.20 13.91
C HIS A 1049 6.83 -32.04 14.87
N ALA A 1050 8.11 -31.77 15.15
CA ALA A 1050 8.52 -30.64 15.99
C ALA A 1050 8.01 -29.31 15.44
N ARG A 1051 8.18 -29.09 14.13
CA ARG A 1051 7.65 -27.91 13.43
C ARG A 1051 6.14 -27.78 13.61
N ARG A 1052 5.37 -28.87 13.45
CA ARG A 1052 3.91 -28.88 13.59
C ARG A 1052 3.49 -28.46 14.99
N TRP A 1053 4.14 -29.01 16.03
CA TRP A 1053 3.88 -28.65 17.42
C TRP A 1053 4.21 -27.19 17.71
N ARG A 1054 5.36 -26.67 17.26
CA ARG A 1054 5.70 -25.24 17.40
C ARG A 1054 4.66 -24.32 16.79
N ARG A 1055 4.24 -24.61 15.55
CA ARG A 1055 3.24 -23.81 14.84
C ARG A 1055 1.88 -23.83 15.55
N ALA A 1056 1.50 -24.96 16.13
CA ALA A 1056 0.25 -25.06 16.90
C ALA A 1056 0.33 -24.32 18.26
N MET A 1057 1.53 -24.17 18.82
CA MET A 1057 1.78 -23.71 20.19
C MET A 1057 2.37 -22.30 20.30
N ILE A 1058 2.18 -21.46 19.29
CA ILE A 1058 2.81 -20.14 19.18
C ILE A 1058 2.52 -19.29 20.43
N THR A 1059 1.25 -19.11 20.79
CA THR A 1059 0.86 -18.31 21.96
C THR A 1059 0.51 -19.18 23.18
N ILE A 1060 0.77 -18.69 24.39
CA ILE A 1060 0.49 -19.44 25.65
C ILE A 1060 -0.98 -19.91 25.74
N SER A 1061 -1.93 -19.07 25.32
CA SER A 1061 -3.36 -19.42 25.32
C SER A 1061 -3.70 -20.53 24.30
N GLU A 1062 -2.98 -20.59 23.18
CA GLU A 1062 -3.07 -21.71 22.23
C GLU A 1062 -2.39 -22.98 22.78
N ARG A 1063 -1.25 -22.87 23.50
CA ARG A 1063 -0.54 -24.03 24.08
C ARG A 1063 -1.46 -24.90 24.93
N ARG A 1064 -2.16 -24.28 25.88
CA ARG A 1064 -3.12 -24.97 26.75
C ARG A 1064 -4.24 -25.63 25.94
N LYS A 1065 -4.86 -24.89 24.99
CA LYS A 1065 -5.94 -25.41 24.14
C LYS A 1065 -5.50 -26.60 23.29
N VAL A 1066 -4.30 -26.57 22.73
CA VAL A 1066 -3.76 -27.66 21.91
C VAL A 1066 -3.54 -28.91 22.77
N LEU A 1067 -2.99 -28.77 23.98
CA LEU A 1067 -2.81 -29.89 24.91
C LEU A 1067 -4.15 -30.41 25.46
N GLU A 1068 -5.10 -29.53 25.76
CA GLU A 1068 -6.45 -29.92 26.16
C GLU A 1068 -7.15 -30.66 25.03
N LYS A 1069 -7.00 -30.23 23.77
CA LYS A 1069 -7.53 -30.95 22.61
C LYS A 1069 -6.88 -32.33 22.43
N LEU A 1070 -5.56 -32.44 22.62
CA LEU A 1070 -4.87 -33.73 22.63
C LEU A 1070 -5.45 -34.64 23.73
N LEU A 1071 -5.53 -34.14 24.97
CA LEU A 1071 -6.06 -34.89 26.11
C LEU A 1071 -7.50 -35.32 25.88
N GLN A 1072 -8.37 -34.43 25.43
CA GLN A 1072 -9.77 -34.75 25.15
C GLN A 1072 -9.92 -35.78 24.02
N SER A 1073 -9.02 -35.76 23.03
CA SER A 1073 -9.03 -36.76 21.97
C SER A 1073 -8.57 -38.16 22.41
N ARG A 1074 -7.78 -38.25 23.48
CA ARG A 1074 -7.22 -39.52 24.00
C ARG A 1074 -7.96 -40.04 25.23
N PHE A 1075 -8.48 -39.12 26.04
CA PHE A 1075 -9.18 -39.35 27.30
C PHE A 1075 -10.33 -38.34 27.40
N PRO A 1076 -11.51 -38.64 26.83
CA PRO A 1076 -12.68 -37.76 26.91
C PRO A 1076 -12.99 -37.38 28.36
N GLY A 1077 -13.15 -36.08 28.64
CA GLY A 1077 -13.33 -35.56 30.00
C GLY A 1077 -12.05 -35.25 30.78
N ALA A 1078 -10.85 -35.44 30.20
CA ALA A 1078 -9.59 -35.11 30.88
C ALA A 1078 -9.31 -33.59 30.92
N HIS A 1079 -8.94 -33.09 32.09
CA HIS A 1079 -8.66 -31.68 32.32
C HIS A 1079 -7.17 -31.43 32.60
N LEU A 1080 -6.54 -30.59 31.80
CA LEU A 1080 -5.14 -30.20 31.96
C LEU A 1080 -4.95 -29.36 33.24
N ARG A 1081 -4.12 -29.84 34.17
CA ARG A 1081 -3.77 -29.12 35.41
C ARG A 1081 -2.58 -28.20 35.17
N ARG A 1082 -1.43 -28.75 34.82
CA ARG A 1082 -0.19 -28.00 34.56
C ARG A 1082 0.57 -28.58 33.37
N PHE A 1083 1.39 -27.77 32.72
CA PHE A 1083 2.28 -28.23 31.66
C PHE A 1083 3.56 -27.38 31.61
N SER A 1084 4.61 -27.97 31.07
CA SER A 1084 5.87 -27.34 30.73
C SER A 1084 6.27 -27.78 29.33
N ALA A 1085 6.61 -26.83 28.47
CA ALA A 1085 7.01 -27.09 27.08
C ALA A 1085 8.40 -26.50 26.83
N PRO A 1086 9.47 -27.00 27.50
CA PRO A 1086 10.81 -26.50 27.30
C PRO A 1086 11.22 -26.66 25.83
N GLY A 1087 11.81 -25.60 25.26
CA GLY A 1087 12.28 -25.63 23.88
C GLY A 1087 11.21 -25.48 22.80
N ILE A 1088 9.93 -25.26 23.14
CA ILE A 1088 8.89 -24.96 22.14
C ILE A 1088 9.19 -23.64 21.39
N ASP A 1089 9.82 -22.69 22.07
CA ASP A 1089 10.25 -21.41 21.53
C ASP A 1089 11.64 -21.47 20.85
N LEU A 1090 12.35 -22.60 20.99
CA LEU A 1090 13.64 -22.85 20.38
C LEU A 1090 13.49 -23.66 19.10
N LEU A 1091 14.35 -23.39 18.11
CA LEU A 1091 14.37 -24.11 16.84
C LEU A 1091 15.28 -25.36 16.97
N GLY A 1092 14.75 -26.43 17.58
CA GLY A 1092 15.45 -27.71 17.88
C GLY A 1092 14.51 -28.93 18.05
N ALA A 1093 14.75 -29.80 19.04
CA ALA A 1093 13.74 -30.79 19.45
C ALA A 1093 12.65 -30.14 20.31
N VAL A 1094 11.42 -30.66 20.28
CA VAL A 1094 10.32 -30.23 21.15
C VAL A 1094 10.12 -31.29 22.23
N ALA A 1095 10.16 -30.88 23.49
CA ALA A 1095 9.80 -31.73 24.62
C ALA A 1095 8.67 -31.06 25.42
N ILE A 1096 7.61 -31.79 25.70
CA ILE A 1096 6.47 -31.31 26.48
C ILE A 1096 6.20 -32.30 27.61
N ARG A 1097 6.03 -31.77 28.82
CA ARG A 1097 5.58 -32.52 29.99
C ARG A 1097 4.28 -31.90 30.48
N PHE A 1098 3.29 -32.72 30.79
CA PHE A 1098 2.01 -32.22 31.27
C PHE A 1098 1.39 -33.13 32.31
N GLU A 1099 0.54 -32.54 33.13
CA GLU A 1099 -0.26 -33.25 34.12
C GLU A 1099 -1.72 -32.89 33.94
N ALA A 1100 -2.55 -33.93 33.96
CA ALA A 1100 -3.99 -33.79 33.84
C ALA A 1100 -4.69 -34.67 34.87
N SER A 1101 -5.92 -34.30 35.18
CA SER A 1101 -6.83 -35.13 35.97
C SER A 1101 -7.93 -35.65 35.06
N TRP A 1102 -8.28 -36.91 35.20
CA TRP A 1102 -9.28 -37.54 34.35
C TRP A 1102 -10.25 -38.37 35.19
N THR A 1103 -11.53 -38.19 34.92
CA THR A 1103 -12.62 -39.01 35.42
C THR A 1103 -13.35 -39.53 34.17
N PRO A 1104 -13.38 -40.85 33.93
CA PRO A 1104 -14.10 -41.42 32.80
C PRO A 1104 -15.59 -41.06 32.87
N ILE A 1105 -16.20 -40.80 31.70
CA ILE A 1105 -17.57 -40.28 31.59
C ILE A 1105 -18.61 -41.40 31.75
N ASP A 1106 -18.30 -42.62 31.31
CA ASP A 1106 -19.26 -43.73 31.19
C ASP A 1106 -18.74 -45.02 31.86
N GLY A 1107 -19.05 -45.24 33.14
CA GLY A 1107 -18.76 -46.51 33.80
C GLY A 1107 -19.65 -46.82 35.01
N PRO A 1108 -20.13 -48.07 35.18
CA PRO A 1108 -20.75 -48.51 36.43
C PRO A 1108 -19.77 -48.40 37.61
N SER A 1109 -20.27 -48.44 38.84
CA SER A 1109 -19.43 -48.29 40.06
C SER A 1109 -18.34 -49.36 40.22
N THR A 1110 -18.40 -50.46 39.46
CA THR A 1110 -17.56 -51.66 39.58
C THR A 1110 -16.54 -51.86 38.44
N ALA A 1111 -16.76 -51.31 37.24
CA ALA A 1111 -15.86 -51.48 36.09
C ALA A 1111 -15.91 -50.30 35.11
N ILE A 1112 -14.80 -50.02 34.43
CA ILE A 1112 -14.68 -48.98 33.40
C ILE A 1112 -14.00 -49.56 32.16
N ARG A 1113 -14.59 -49.32 30.99
CA ARG A 1113 -13.97 -49.58 29.69
C ARG A 1113 -13.35 -48.29 29.15
N ILE A 1114 -12.08 -48.34 28.80
CA ILE A 1114 -11.33 -47.22 28.24
C ILE A 1114 -10.91 -47.61 26.83
N GLU A 1115 -11.46 -46.96 25.80
CA GLU A 1115 -10.96 -47.13 24.43
C GLU A 1115 -9.48 -46.76 24.34
N THR A 1116 -8.70 -47.44 23.49
CA THR A 1116 -7.28 -47.13 23.44
C THR A 1116 -7.05 -45.67 23.07
N PRO A 1117 -6.12 -44.98 23.77
CA PRO A 1117 -5.81 -43.60 23.46
C PRO A 1117 -4.88 -43.51 22.24
N PHE A 1118 -4.77 -44.53 21.37
CA PHE A 1118 -3.79 -44.58 20.28
C PHE A 1118 -4.41 -44.14 18.96
N GLN A 1119 -3.63 -43.47 18.10
CA GLN A 1119 -4.06 -43.07 16.76
C GLN A 1119 -2.97 -43.33 15.74
N SER A 1120 -3.36 -43.80 14.56
CA SER A 1120 -2.43 -43.91 13.42
C SER A 1120 -2.04 -42.52 12.91
N PRO A 1121 -0.74 -42.24 12.66
CA PRO A 1121 -0.29 -40.99 12.03
C PRO A 1121 -0.74 -40.79 10.58
N LEU A 1122 -1.13 -41.88 9.91
CA LEU A 1122 -1.62 -41.90 8.53
C LEU A 1122 -2.95 -42.67 8.49
N SER A 1123 -3.99 -42.06 7.93
CA SER A 1123 -5.31 -42.69 7.81
C SER A 1123 -5.50 -43.33 6.43
N PRO A 1124 -6.34 -44.39 6.30
CA PRO A 1124 -6.64 -44.98 5.01
C PRO A 1124 -7.33 -44.00 4.06
N GLU A 1125 -8.09 -43.03 4.55
CA GLU A 1125 -8.75 -42.00 3.73
C GLU A 1125 -7.74 -41.11 3.00
N GLN A 1126 -6.57 -40.85 3.60
CA GLN A 1126 -5.48 -40.10 2.98
C GLN A 1126 -4.80 -40.88 1.85
N VAL A 1127 -4.96 -42.20 1.82
CA VAL A 1127 -4.43 -43.10 0.79
C VAL A 1127 -5.57 -43.50 -0.14
N GLU A 1128 -5.91 -42.63 -1.10
CA GLU A 1128 -6.97 -42.93 -2.07
C GLU A 1128 -6.74 -44.29 -2.76
N GLU A 1129 -7.80 -45.10 -2.87
CA GLU A 1129 -7.73 -46.46 -3.42
C GLU A 1129 -7.56 -46.46 -4.95
N LYS A 1130 -8.23 -45.53 -5.63
CA LYS A 1130 -8.18 -45.40 -7.09
C LYS A 1130 -7.17 -44.32 -7.50
N ARG A 1131 -5.89 -44.67 -7.51
CA ARG A 1131 -4.81 -43.75 -7.94
C ARG A 1131 -4.44 -43.85 -9.42
N HIS A 1132 -5.13 -44.68 -10.22
CA HIS A 1132 -4.89 -44.84 -11.67
C HIS A 1132 -3.42 -45.07 -12.06
N GLY A 1133 -2.68 -45.84 -11.25
CA GLY A 1133 -1.26 -46.12 -11.48
C GLY A 1133 -0.30 -45.00 -11.04
N VAL A 1134 -0.77 -43.98 -10.31
CA VAL A 1134 0.06 -42.92 -9.75
C VAL A 1134 0.59 -43.31 -8.36
N PRO A 1135 1.91 -43.19 -8.09
CA PRO A 1135 2.48 -43.46 -6.77
C PRO A 1135 1.91 -42.57 -5.66
N PHE A 1136 2.04 -43.02 -4.41
CA PHE A 1136 1.70 -42.25 -3.22
C PHE A 1136 2.97 -41.74 -2.53
N ILE A 1137 2.96 -40.49 -2.07
CA ILE A 1137 4.07 -39.85 -1.34
C ILE A 1137 3.63 -39.53 0.08
N ALA A 1138 4.30 -40.14 1.05
CA ALA A 1138 4.15 -39.82 2.46
C ALA A 1138 5.50 -39.58 3.12
N ASP A 1139 5.49 -38.91 4.27
CA ASP A 1139 6.72 -38.56 4.96
C ASP A 1139 7.18 -39.74 5.83
N PRO A 1140 8.41 -40.26 5.63
CA PRO A 1140 9.00 -41.20 6.55
C PRO A 1140 8.90 -40.70 8.00
N THR A 1141 8.46 -41.57 8.91
CA THR A 1141 8.10 -41.23 10.29
C THR A 1141 8.41 -42.40 11.21
N ASP A 1142 9.03 -42.13 12.36
CA ASP A 1142 9.05 -43.02 13.53
C ASP A 1142 8.10 -42.44 14.58
N TYR A 1143 6.93 -43.06 14.70
CA TYR A 1143 5.91 -42.69 15.66
C TYR A 1143 5.78 -43.76 16.73
N ARG A 1144 5.72 -43.32 17.99
CA ARG A 1144 5.50 -44.19 19.13
C ARG A 1144 4.53 -43.54 20.10
N GLU A 1145 3.53 -44.28 20.52
CA GLU A 1145 2.65 -43.87 21.59
C GLU A 1145 2.55 -44.98 22.62
N SER A 1146 2.59 -44.63 23.90
CA SER A 1146 2.55 -45.60 24.98
C SER A 1146 1.70 -45.11 26.14
N LEU A 1147 1.05 -46.06 26.80
CA LEU A 1147 0.23 -45.86 27.99
C LEU A 1147 0.72 -46.84 29.07
N THR A 1148 1.15 -46.32 30.21
CA THR A 1148 1.47 -47.11 31.40
C THR A 1148 0.43 -46.86 32.48
N LEU A 1149 -0.24 -47.91 32.93
CA LEU A 1149 -1.16 -47.86 34.05
C LEU A 1149 -0.52 -48.53 35.27
N ALA A 1150 -0.45 -47.81 36.39
CA ALA A 1150 -0.07 -48.42 37.68
C ALA A 1150 -1.23 -49.28 38.21
N ILE A 1151 -0.94 -50.54 38.54
CA ILE A 1151 -1.89 -51.48 39.12
C ILE A 1151 -1.64 -51.52 40.63
N ASP A 1152 -2.66 -51.19 41.42
CA ASP A 1152 -2.64 -51.28 42.87
C ASP A 1152 -3.51 -52.47 43.35
N ALA A 1153 -3.48 -52.78 44.65
CA ALA A 1153 -4.19 -53.94 45.21
C ALA A 1153 -5.71 -53.97 44.95
N GLY A 1154 -6.33 -52.82 44.63
CA GLY A 1154 -7.78 -52.69 44.41
C GLY A 1154 -8.18 -52.45 42.96
N LEU A 1155 -7.30 -52.69 41.99
CA LEU A 1155 -7.55 -52.51 40.55
C LEU A 1155 -7.09 -53.75 39.79
N VAL A 1156 -7.97 -54.34 38.99
CA VAL A 1156 -7.63 -55.36 37.99
C VAL A 1156 -7.68 -54.66 36.63
N ALA A 1157 -6.66 -54.85 35.80
CA ALA A 1157 -6.58 -54.27 34.47
C ALA A 1157 -6.36 -55.37 33.44
N SER A 1158 -7.23 -55.45 32.44
CA SER A 1158 -7.07 -56.35 31.30
C SER A 1158 -7.18 -55.56 30.00
N PHE A 1159 -6.50 -56.05 28.96
CA PHE A 1159 -6.52 -55.43 27.64
C PHE A 1159 -7.20 -56.38 26.66
N THR A 1160 -8.16 -55.89 25.90
CA THR A 1160 -9.03 -56.74 25.06
C THR A 1160 -8.35 -57.31 23.84
N THR A 1161 -7.12 -56.90 23.53
CA THR A 1161 -6.43 -57.24 22.28
C THR A 1161 -5.04 -57.80 22.57
N GLN A 1162 -4.67 -58.90 21.90
CA GLN A 1162 -3.32 -59.44 21.97
C GLN A 1162 -2.33 -58.59 21.14
N THR A 1163 -1.03 -58.84 21.31
CA THR A 1163 0.00 -58.19 20.49
C THR A 1163 -0.26 -58.46 19.00
N LYS A 1164 -0.27 -57.40 18.19
CA LYS A 1164 -0.48 -57.46 16.73
C LYS A 1164 0.62 -56.70 16.01
N THR A 1165 1.05 -57.23 14.86
CA THR A 1165 2.05 -56.62 13.99
C THR A 1165 1.52 -56.53 12.57
N TRP A 1166 1.89 -55.46 11.87
CA TRP A 1166 1.53 -55.19 10.48
C TRP A 1166 2.80 -54.77 9.73
N ARG A 1167 3.17 -55.53 8.70
CA ARG A 1167 4.37 -55.27 7.90
C ARG A 1167 4.03 -55.37 6.42
N VAL A 1168 4.25 -54.27 5.68
CA VAL A 1168 4.08 -54.23 4.23
C VAL A 1168 5.08 -53.26 3.64
N GLY A 1169 6.11 -53.78 2.95
CA GLY A 1169 7.09 -53.03 2.15
C GLY A 1169 7.70 -51.76 2.78
N VAL A 1170 6.91 -50.70 2.83
CA VAL A 1170 7.22 -49.36 3.36
C VAL A 1170 6.77 -49.12 4.82
N LEU A 1171 5.85 -49.92 5.35
CA LEU A 1171 5.22 -49.80 6.67
C LEU A 1171 5.64 -50.94 7.61
N ASP A 1172 5.97 -50.57 8.85
CA ASP A 1172 6.26 -51.46 9.97
C ASP A 1172 5.52 -50.93 11.20
N SER A 1173 4.48 -51.62 11.65
CA SER A 1173 3.59 -51.15 12.73
C SER A 1173 3.31 -52.28 13.71
N GLU A 1174 3.19 -51.95 14.99
CA GLU A 1174 3.08 -52.92 16.08
C GLU A 1174 2.26 -52.34 17.24
N LEU A 1175 1.32 -53.14 17.77
CA LEU A 1175 0.57 -52.88 18.99
C LEU A 1175 0.92 -53.98 20.00
N THR A 1176 1.48 -53.63 21.14
CA THR A 1176 1.89 -54.56 22.20
C THR A 1176 1.22 -54.23 23.53
N ALA A 1177 0.87 -55.25 24.29
CA ALA A 1177 0.44 -55.14 25.68
C ALA A 1177 1.33 -56.02 26.57
N THR A 1178 1.93 -55.44 27.60
CA THR A 1178 2.80 -56.14 28.55
C THR A 1178 2.24 -55.98 29.95
N HIS A 1179 1.84 -57.09 30.55
CA HIS A 1179 1.33 -57.15 31.91
C HIS A 1179 2.47 -57.48 32.89
N ARG A 1180 2.61 -56.69 33.95
CA ARG A 1180 3.51 -56.96 35.09
C ARG A 1180 2.70 -56.88 36.38
N ALA A 1181 3.26 -57.39 37.48
CA ALA A 1181 2.57 -57.43 38.77
C ALA A 1181 2.12 -56.04 39.27
N ASP A 1182 2.86 -54.98 38.96
CA ASP A 1182 2.64 -53.61 39.45
C ASP A 1182 2.15 -52.62 38.38
N ARG A 1183 2.11 -53.03 37.10
CA ARG A 1183 1.76 -52.14 35.98
C ARG A 1183 1.34 -52.88 34.72
N LEU A 1184 0.50 -52.22 33.91
CA LEU A 1184 0.20 -52.60 32.54
C LEU A 1184 0.80 -51.57 31.58
N VAL A 1185 1.56 -52.01 30.58
CA VAL A 1185 2.16 -51.16 29.54
C VAL A 1185 1.55 -51.51 28.20
N LEU A 1186 0.85 -50.55 27.60
CA LEU A 1186 0.37 -50.61 26.22
C LEU A 1186 1.28 -49.73 25.35
N GLN A 1187 1.62 -50.20 24.16
CA GLN A 1187 2.46 -49.44 23.24
C GLN A 1187 2.04 -49.68 21.80
N PHE A 1188 1.93 -48.60 21.04
CA PHE A 1188 1.71 -48.60 19.60
C PHE A 1188 2.91 -47.94 18.90
N ARG A 1189 3.49 -48.62 17.91
CA ARG A 1189 4.59 -48.14 17.08
C ARG A 1189 4.11 -48.09 15.64
N PHE A 1190 4.44 -47.02 14.94
CA PHE A 1190 4.17 -46.86 13.53
C PHE A 1190 5.42 -46.30 12.84
N GLY A 1191 6.00 -47.10 11.95
CA GLY A 1191 7.18 -46.77 11.18
C GLY A 1191 6.89 -46.76 9.69
N LEU A 1192 6.98 -45.58 9.06
CA LEU A 1192 7.01 -45.47 7.60
C LEU A 1192 8.45 -45.21 7.16
N ARG A 1193 9.06 -46.14 6.42
CA ARG A 1193 10.49 -46.12 6.10
C ARG A 1193 10.81 -45.34 4.82
N HIS A 1194 9.96 -45.50 3.81
CA HIS A 1194 10.17 -44.94 2.48
C HIS A 1194 9.14 -43.87 2.15
N GLN A 1195 9.58 -42.88 1.39
CA GLN A 1195 8.76 -41.75 1.01
C GLN A 1195 7.81 -42.06 -0.16
N LEU A 1196 8.32 -42.80 -1.14
CA LEU A 1196 7.57 -43.20 -2.33
C LEU A 1196 6.98 -44.59 -2.11
N VAL A 1197 5.67 -44.71 -2.29
CA VAL A 1197 4.94 -45.97 -2.27
C VAL A 1197 4.48 -46.24 -3.69
N GLU A 1198 4.99 -47.32 -4.28
CA GLU A 1198 4.69 -47.68 -5.66
C GLU A 1198 3.21 -48.05 -5.82
N PRO A 1199 2.59 -47.80 -6.99
CA PRO A 1199 1.15 -48.02 -7.20
C PRO A 1199 0.67 -49.43 -6.80
N LYS A 1200 1.51 -50.45 -7.03
CA LYS A 1200 1.21 -51.84 -6.66
C LYS A 1200 1.05 -52.05 -5.15
N GLN A 1201 1.74 -51.25 -4.34
CA GLN A 1201 1.77 -51.35 -2.87
C GLN A 1201 0.74 -50.44 -2.20
N VAL A 1202 0.11 -49.51 -2.93
CA VAL A 1202 -0.87 -48.56 -2.37
C VAL A 1202 -2.10 -49.26 -1.81
N VAL A 1203 -2.63 -50.25 -2.53
CA VAL A 1203 -3.83 -50.99 -2.10
C VAL A 1203 -3.53 -51.77 -0.82
N GLU A 1204 -2.40 -52.46 -0.78
CA GLU A 1204 -1.97 -53.24 0.38
C GLU A 1204 -1.69 -52.33 1.59
N LEU A 1205 -1.05 -51.17 1.37
CA LEU A 1205 -0.85 -50.15 2.41
C LEU A 1205 -2.19 -49.68 2.99
N ARG A 1206 -3.16 -49.33 2.13
CA ARG A 1206 -4.50 -48.87 2.57
C ARG A 1206 -5.21 -49.95 3.38
N GLN A 1207 -5.16 -51.21 2.95
CA GLN A 1207 -5.75 -52.34 3.68
C GLN A 1207 -5.15 -52.49 5.09
N HIS A 1208 -3.82 -52.41 5.20
CA HIS A 1208 -3.13 -52.45 6.50
C HIS A 1208 -3.49 -51.26 7.39
N LEU A 1209 -3.58 -50.05 6.83
CA LEU A 1209 -4.03 -48.86 7.57
C LEU A 1209 -5.47 -49.00 8.08
N SER A 1210 -6.38 -49.55 7.25
CA SER A 1210 -7.75 -49.86 7.68
C SER A 1210 -7.80 -50.93 8.77
N ALA A 1211 -6.94 -51.95 8.69
CA ALA A 1211 -6.82 -52.96 9.73
C ALA A 1211 -6.33 -52.34 11.05
N ILE A 1212 -5.25 -51.55 11.01
CA ILE A 1212 -4.73 -50.81 12.17
C ILE A 1212 -5.83 -49.96 12.79
N GLN A 1213 -6.56 -49.17 11.99
CA GLN A 1213 -7.62 -48.29 12.50
C GLN A 1213 -8.76 -49.07 13.18
N ARG A 1214 -9.23 -50.17 12.58
CA ARG A 1214 -10.25 -51.04 13.20
C ARG A 1214 -9.77 -51.62 14.51
N GLU A 1215 -8.52 -52.07 14.56
CA GLU A 1215 -7.93 -52.71 15.75
C GLU A 1215 -7.71 -51.72 16.88
N LEU A 1216 -7.23 -50.51 16.58
CA LEU A 1216 -7.13 -49.43 17.58
C LEU A 1216 -8.50 -49.00 18.11
N ALA A 1217 -9.53 -48.94 17.25
CA ALA A 1217 -10.89 -48.60 17.65
C ALA A 1217 -11.58 -49.70 18.49
N ALA A 1218 -11.30 -50.98 18.18
CA ALA A 1218 -11.85 -52.11 18.93
C ALA A 1218 -11.11 -52.35 20.25
N ALA A 1219 -9.81 -52.04 20.29
CA ALA A 1219 -8.98 -52.23 21.47
C ALA A 1219 -9.44 -51.35 22.62
N ALA A 1220 -9.61 -51.98 23.78
CA ALA A 1220 -9.99 -51.30 25.01
C ALA A 1220 -9.21 -51.87 26.20
N LEU A 1221 -8.96 -50.98 27.15
CA LEU A 1221 -8.47 -51.29 28.48
C LEU A 1221 -9.68 -51.42 29.41
N LEU A 1222 -9.87 -52.61 29.98
CA LEU A 1222 -10.91 -52.90 30.97
C LEU A 1222 -10.30 -52.76 32.36
N LEU A 1223 -10.89 -51.90 33.17
CA LEU A 1223 -10.52 -51.68 34.56
C LEU A 1223 -11.63 -52.14 35.47
N GLU A 1224 -11.35 -53.11 36.33
CA GLU A 1224 -12.31 -53.64 37.29
C GLU A 1224 -11.83 -53.39 38.71
N ARG A 1225 -12.77 -53.11 39.61
CA ARG A 1225 -12.44 -53.08 41.03
C ARG A 1225 -12.26 -54.52 41.49
N ARG A 1226 -11.10 -54.84 42.06
CA ARG A 1226 -10.89 -56.15 42.69
C ARG A 1226 -11.95 -56.32 43.78
N LYS A 1227 -12.86 -57.28 43.63
CA LYS A 1227 -13.77 -57.68 44.72
C LYS A 1227 -12.88 -58.14 45.87
N ARG A 1228 -13.15 -57.62 47.07
CA ARG A 1228 -12.46 -58.04 48.29
C ARG A 1228 -12.71 -59.51 48.53
#